data_AF-A0A0L8FH75-F1
#
_entry.id   AF-A0A0L8FH75-F1
#
_cell.length_a   1.000
_cell.length_b   1.000
_cell.length_c   1.000
_cell.angle_alpha   90.00
_cell.angle_beta   90.00
_cell.angle_gamma   90.00
#
_symmetry.space_group_name_H-M   'P 1'
#
loop_
_entity.id
_entity.type
_entity.pdbx_description
1 polymer ?
#
loop_
_entity_poly.entity_id
_entity_poly.type
_entity_poly.pdbx_seq_one_letter_code
_entity_poly.pdbx_strand_id
1 'polypeptide(L)'
;MALHICIGKNKYATIFSCYAPTVNSNEIVKEQFYSELHNHLRSISIHDKFLLSMHIILDQQQKQAIPFQGGCLLGDFDGRIFVSSSKEIYALVPVAWEKQIQALLADKRVTEALDLAKNSNRTGVSKEKFLKMLSRIQQQAAFIEFSLGHFTEAHELFRSGGVDVKELISLYPRMLMSSCQFTRSVPPLHDIADVNQLTKGDNSKLTEYKEFLQLYLEEIKHMPVASGNEQVIDTALVKLYSENKRGDLLTLVAIDPKCELADSAEWLEKYHCYHPLAMLYYSHRDYDKALQTWMRLISGELNDDTFPGLDFVVEILANLKEHSLVWKYVERILQIDQEMGVKVFTERSASEEESDKMAPDTIVDFLHSFPLAVVFYLEFLVFQKKLQREKYHTHLAVLYLDHVLKLQKDSTTPSETIDIARSKLRHLLQVSDLYRVQLILGKAREMNMHAECAILYGKLEEHDKALKILVHKLKDYGAAENYCLVNAKDAVYKRKLFHILLSVYLDPSYERRDILIPPAIALLNSNVAEFDSIKVLQLLPEHWSVSILSHFLSRSIRRSINNSRTKNIERMLARCENLSVKHCVISLQKEPIIMTDDRLCAVCKRSFSDSTFLRYPNGIISHIHCAKNPNICPVTGKLFSLKKS
;
A
#
# COMPACT_ATOMS: atom_id res chain seq x y z
N MET A 1 -3.57 33.89 -66.16
CA MET A 1 -4.86 33.85 -65.46
C MET A 1 -5.80 34.76 -66.23
N ALA A 2 -6.87 34.24 -66.83
CA ALA A 2 -7.86 35.06 -67.50
C ALA A 2 -8.93 35.47 -66.48
N LEU A 3 -9.01 36.77 -66.19
CA LEU A 3 -9.98 37.35 -65.29
C LEU A 3 -11.23 37.70 -66.10
N HIS A 4 -12.28 36.88 -65.99
CA HIS A 4 -13.58 37.18 -66.60
C HIS A 4 -14.41 38.01 -65.63
N ILE A 5 -14.67 39.26 -65.99
CA ILE A 5 -15.52 40.18 -65.22
C ILE A 5 -16.89 40.24 -65.90
N CYS A 6 -17.95 39.94 -65.15
CA CYS A 6 -19.33 39.97 -65.64
C CYS A 6 -19.82 41.42 -65.67
N ILE A 7 -20.14 41.94 -66.86
CA ILE A 7 -20.59 43.35 -67.05
C ILE A 7 -22.14 43.42 -67.07
N GLY A 8 -22.80 42.48 -66.39
CA GLY A 8 -24.26 42.33 -66.41
C GLY A 8 -24.76 41.25 -67.37
N LYS A 9 -26.07 40.99 -67.32
CA LYS A 9 -26.75 39.78 -67.84
C LYS A 9 -26.15 39.25 -69.16
N ASN A 10 -25.42 38.15 -69.04
CA ASN A 10 -24.86 37.31 -70.13
C ASN A 10 -23.88 37.99 -71.10
N LYS A 11 -23.08 38.98 -70.67
CA LYS A 11 -21.94 39.46 -71.46
C LYS A 11 -20.63 39.25 -70.73
N TYR A 12 -19.74 38.47 -71.34
CA TYR A 12 -18.36 38.24 -70.90
C TYR A 12 -17.42 38.93 -71.88
N ALA A 13 -16.52 39.79 -71.37
CA ALA A 13 -15.43 40.34 -72.18
C ALA A 13 -14.17 39.46 -72.01
N THR A 14 -13.54 39.13 -73.13
CA THR A 14 -12.23 38.46 -73.18
C THR A 14 -11.16 39.55 -73.27
N ILE A 15 -10.23 39.60 -72.32
CA ILE A 15 -9.24 40.69 -72.24
C ILE A 15 -7.94 40.24 -72.92
N PHE A 16 -7.49 41.03 -73.92
CA PHE A 16 -6.16 40.94 -74.50
C PHE A 16 -5.13 41.55 -73.54
N SER A 17 -4.01 40.86 -73.34
CA SER A 17 -2.92 41.28 -72.45
C SER A 17 -2.07 42.40 -73.06
N CYS A 18 -1.92 43.52 -72.36
CA CYS A 18 -0.87 44.51 -72.66
C CYS A 18 0.01 44.71 -71.41
N TYR A 19 1.32 44.70 -71.58
CA TYR A 19 2.31 44.79 -70.50
C TYR A 19 2.52 46.26 -70.07
N ALA A 20 2.52 46.52 -68.76
CA ALA A 20 2.98 47.80 -68.22
C ALA A 20 4.52 47.81 -68.17
N PRO A 21 5.20 48.87 -68.62
CA PRO A 21 6.66 48.88 -68.61
C PRO A 21 7.18 49.33 -67.23
N THR A 22 8.22 48.65 -66.73
CA THR A 22 8.80 48.89 -65.38
C THR A 22 9.41 50.29 -65.24
N VAL A 23 9.68 50.77 -64.01
CA VAL A 23 10.21 52.13 -63.76
C VAL A 23 11.48 52.46 -64.57
N ASN A 24 12.28 51.43 -64.91
CA ASN A 24 13.52 51.56 -65.68
C ASN A 24 13.33 51.46 -67.21
N SER A 25 12.10 51.41 -67.70
CA SER A 25 11.81 51.33 -69.13
C SER A 25 12.03 52.67 -69.85
N ASN A 26 12.42 52.57 -71.13
CA ASN A 26 12.65 53.70 -72.03
C ASN A 26 11.44 54.64 -72.10
N GLU A 27 11.67 55.95 -72.11
CA GLU A 27 10.63 57.00 -72.15
C GLU A 27 9.66 56.82 -73.33
N ILE A 28 10.13 56.34 -74.48
CA ILE A 28 9.30 56.08 -75.66
C ILE A 28 8.24 55.00 -75.40
N VAL A 29 8.57 53.97 -74.61
CA VAL A 29 7.63 52.88 -74.25
C VAL A 29 6.61 53.38 -73.23
N LYS A 30 7.03 54.27 -72.32
CA LYS A 30 6.12 54.94 -71.39
C LYS A 30 5.16 55.87 -72.14
N GLU A 31 5.64 56.66 -73.09
CA GLU A 31 4.80 57.53 -73.92
C GLU A 31 3.82 56.74 -74.79
N GLN A 32 4.22 55.60 -75.37
CA GLN A 32 3.31 54.70 -76.08
C GLN A 32 2.23 54.13 -75.16
N PHE A 33 2.59 53.67 -73.96
CA PHE A 33 1.62 53.18 -72.97
C PHE A 33 0.63 54.27 -72.55
N TYR A 34 1.12 55.48 -72.24
CA TYR A 34 0.24 56.60 -71.89
C TYR A 34 -0.64 57.05 -73.07
N SER A 35 -0.13 57.00 -74.30
CA SER A 35 -0.91 57.28 -75.52
C SER A 35 -2.01 56.23 -75.77
N GLU A 36 -1.70 54.94 -75.63
CA GLU A 36 -2.69 53.86 -75.76
C GLU A 36 -3.74 53.91 -74.65
N LEU A 37 -3.34 54.20 -73.42
CA LEU A 37 -4.24 54.45 -72.28
C LEU A 37 -5.15 55.65 -72.57
N HIS A 38 -4.61 56.74 -73.13
CA HIS A 38 -5.36 57.93 -73.49
C HIS A 38 -6.35 57.68 -74.64
N ASN A 39 -5.99 56.82 -75.60
CA ASN A 39 -6.87 56.41 -76.70
C ASN A 39 -8.00 55.47 -76.24
N HIS A 40 -7.71 54.53 -75.33
CA HIS A 40 -8.75 53.70 -74.70
C HIS A 40 -9.71 54.53 -73.83
N LEU A 41 -9.20 55.52 -73.09
CA LEU A 41 -10.02 56.45 -72.29
C LEU A 41 -10.96 57.30 -73.16
N ARG A 42 -10.61 57.60 -74.41
CA ARG A 42 -11.47 58.35 -75.36
C ARG A 42 -12.64 57.55 -75.93
N SER A 43 -12.57 56.21 -75.92
CA SER A 43 -13.59 55.35 -76.56
C SER A 43 -14.72 54.86 -75.64
N ILE A 44 -14.78 55.29 -74.39
CA ILE A 44 -15.66 54.68 -73.38
C ILE A 44 -16.83 55.60 -73.03
N SER A 45 -18.04 55.24 -73.46
CA SER A 45 -19.29 55.84 -73.00
C SER A 45 -19.66 55.33 -71.61
N ILE A 46 -19.84 56.26 -70.67
CA ILE A 46 -20.22 55.99 -69.27
C ILE A 46 -21.64 55.40 -69.26
N HIS A 47 -21.82 54.20 -68.69
CA HIS A 47 -23.14 53.64 -68.41
C HIS A 47 -23.31 53.45 -66.90
N ASP A 48 -24.53 53.70 -66.44
CA ASP A 48 -24.88 53.82 -65.04
C ASP A 48 -24.79 52.49 -64.29
N LYS A 49 -24.08 52.55 -63.16
CA LYS A 49 -23.91 51.54 -62.09
C LYS A 49 -23.06 50.32 -62.47
N PHE A 50 -21.75 50.43 -62.19
CA PHE A 50 -20.83 49.31 -62.17
C PHE A 50 -20.79 48.70 -60.75
N LEU A 51 -20.84 47.37 -60.66
CA LEU A 51 -20.75 46.65 -59.39
C LEU A 51 -19.64 45.61 -59.54
N LEU A 52 -18.53 45.80 -58.83
CA LEU A 52 -17.38 44.89 -58.85
C LEU A 52 -17.63 43.76 -57.88
N SER A 53 -17.93 42.57 -58.38
CA SER A 53 -18.14 41.36 -57.59
C SER A 53 -16.95 40.40 -57.73
N MET A 54 -16.29 40.13 -56.61
CA MET A 54 -15.18 39.18 -56.52
C MET A 54 -15.72 37.80 -56.12
N HIS A 55 -15.36 36.79 -56.92
CA HIS A 55 -15.78 35.40 -56.74
C HIS A 55 -14.55 34.51 -56.53
N ILE A 56 -14.67 33.51 -55.67
CA ILE A 56 -13.65 32.46 -55.54
C ILE A 56 -13.80 31.48 -56.70
N ILE A 57 -12.69 31.16 -57.37
CA ILE A 57 -12.65 30.32 -58.58
C ILE A 57 -13.21 28.90 -58.32
N LEU A 58 -13.01 28.37 -57.11
CA LEU A 58 -13.37 27.00 -56.75
C LEU A 58 -14.89 26.82 -56.50
N ASP A 59 -15.52 27.76 -55.79
CA ASP A 59 -16.92 27.59 -55.34
C ASP A 59 -17.90 28.53 -56.05
N GLN A 60 -17.42 29.42 -56.93
CA GLN A 60 -18.18 30.47 -57.63
C GLN A 60 -19.04 31.37 -56.72
N GLN A 61 -18.82 31.35 -55.41
CA GLN A 61 -19.54 32.22 -54.48
C GLN A 61 -18.94 33.63 -54.46
N GLN A 62 -19.82 34.63 -54.46
CA GLN A 62 -19.48 36.04 -54.33
C GLN A 62 -18.98 36.31 -52.90
N LYS A 63 -17.70 36.67 -52.74
CA LYS A 63 -17.12 37.00 -51.43
C LYS A 63 -17.15 38.48 -51.10
N GLN A 64 -17.08 39.35 -52.11
CA GLN A 64 -17.07 40.79 -51.91
C GLN A 64 -17.72 41.51 -53.10
N ALA A 65 -18.54 42.51 -52.81
CA ALA A 65 -19.14 43.39 -53.80
C ALA A 65 -18.83 44.85 -53.45
N ILE A 66 -18.15 45.55 -54.35
CA ILE A 66 -17.80 46.95 -54.19
C ILE A 66 -18.68 47.77 -55.14
N PRO A 67 -19.58 48.62 -54.63
CA PRO A 67 -20.36 49.52 -55.47
C PRO A 67 -19.42 50.61 -56.02
N PHE A 68 -19.28 50.70 -57.34
CA PHE A 68 -18.41 51.68 -57.99
C PHE A 68 -19.19 52.47 -59.04
N GLN A 69 -19.70 53.65 -58.63
CA GLN A 69 -20.58 54.47 -59.46
C GLN A 69 -19.80 55.23 -60.53
N GLY A 70 -20.27 55.15 -61.78
CA GLY A 70 -19.70 55.89 -62.92
C GLY A 70 -18.31 55.41 -63.37
N GLY A 71 -17.94 54.18 -63.02
CA GLY A 71 -16.64 53.62 -63.33
C GLY A 71 -16.60 52.69 -64.54
N CYS A 72 -15.43 52.58 -65.16
CA CYS A 72 -15.11 51.62 -66.21
C CYS A 72 -13.87 50.79 -65.85
N LEU A 73 -13.85 49.53 -66.26
CA LEU A 73 -12.72 48.61 -66.09
C LEU A 73 -11.65 48.92 -67.14
N LEU A 74 -10.40 49.16 -66.71
CA LEU A 74 -9.27 49.39 -67.62
C LEU A 74 -8.56 48.08 -68.01
N GLY A 75 -8.49 47.09 -67.11
CA GLY A 75 -7.86 45.79 -67.37
C GLY A 75 -7.08 45.23 -66.19
N ASP A 76 -6.46 44.06 -66.41
CA ASP A 76 -5.50 43.42 -65.50
C ASP A 76 -4.07 43.67 -66.02
N PHE A 77 -3.24 44.34 -65.22
CA PHE A 77 -1.85 44.62 -65.53
C PHE A 77 -0.97 44.07 -64.40
N ASP A 78 -0.13 43.08 -64.71
CA ASP A 78 0.75 42.39 -63.74
C ASP A 78 0.01 41.80 -62.50
N GLY A 79 -1.21 41.29 -62.70
CA GLY A 79 -2.02 40.70 -61.63
C GLY A 79 -2.72 41.73 -60.74
N ARG A 80 -2.81 42.98 -61.19
CA ARG A 80 -3.52 44.08 -60.52
C ARG A 80 -4.61 44.60 -61.45
N ILE A 81 -5.84 44.63 -60.94
CA ILE A 81 -7.00 45.11 -61.71
C ILE A 81 -7.11 46.62 -61.54
N PHE A 82 -7.17 47.36 -62.64
CA PHE A 82 -7.35 48.81 -62.63
C PHE A 82 -8.75 49.21 -63.11
N VAL A 83 -9.34 50.19 -62.43
CA VAL A 83 -10.69 50.69 -62.69
C VAL A 83 -10.64 52.21 -62.70
N SER A 84 -11.18 52.87 -63.71
CA SER A 84 -11.23 54.33 -63.81
C SER A 84 -12.62 54.88 -63.52
N SER A 85 -12.70 55.98 -62.79
CA SER A 85 -13.84 56.89 -62.81
C SER A 85 -13.61 58.00 -63.85
N SER A 86 -14.56 58.92 -64.01
CA SER A 86 -14.43 60.10 -64.89
C SER A 86 -13.28 61.04 -64.50
N LYS A 87 -12.70 60.89 -63.29
CA LYS A 87 -11.66 61.78 -62.74
C LYS A 87 -10.39 61.10 -62.26
N GLU A 88 -10.43 59.82 -61.90
CA GLU A 88 -9.33 59.12 -61.21
C GLU A 88 -9.20 57.67 -61.68
N ILE A 89 -7.99 57.12 -61.60
CA ILE A 89 -7.70 55.70 -61.84
C ILE A 89 -7.42 55.03 -60.50
N TYR A 90 -8.16 53.96 -60.20
CA TYR A 90 -8.04 53.15 -59.01
C TYR A 90 -7.39 51.81 -59.34
N ALA A 91 -6.57 51.29 -58.43
CA ALA A 91 -6.00 49.95 -58.50
C ALA A 91 -6.58 49.08 -57.38
N LEU A 92 -7.07 47.90 -57.71
CA LEU A 92 -7.43 46.87 -56.75
C LEU A 92 -6.14 46.24 -56.22
N VAL A 93 -5.79 46.59 -54.99
CA VAL A 93 -4.65 46.02 -54.28
C VAL A 93 -5.18 44.96 -53.31
N PRO A 94 -4.62 43.74 -53.31
CA PRO A 94 -5.00 42.74 -52.32
C PRO A 94 -4.70 43.27 -50.93
N VAL A 95 -5.71 43.27 -50.06
CA VAL A 95 -5.52 43.54 -48.65
C VAL A 95 -4.61 42.45 -48.08
N ALA A 96 -3.61 42.85 -47.31
CA ALA A 96 -2.72 41.91 -46.64
C ALA A 96 -3.55 40.88 -45.85
N TRP A 97 -3.25 39.58 -46.03
CA TRP A 97 -4.05 38.48 -45.50
C TRP A 97 -4.18 38.56 -43.97
N GLU A 98 -3.21 39.15 -43.27
CA GLU A 98 -3.26 39.39 -41.82
C GLU A 98 -4.44 40.30 -41.43
N LYS A 99 -4.69 41.37 -42.20
CA LYS A 99 -5.83 42.27 -41.97
C LYS A 99 -7.15 41.60 -42.32
N GLN A 100 -7.15 40.73 -43.35
CA GLN A 100 -8.33 39.96 -43.73
C GLN A 100 -8.71 38.96 -42.63
N ILE A 101 -7.74 38.29 -42.02
CA ILE A 101 -7.98 37.39 -40.88
C ILE A 101 -8.56 38.17 -39.70
N GLN A 102 -7.97 39.30 -39.32
CA GLN A 102 -8.49 40.09 -38.19
C GLN A 102 -9.92 40.58 -38.46
N ALA A 103 -10.26 40.95 -39.70
CA ALA A 103 -11.63 41.29 -40.08
C ALA A 103 -12.57 40.07 -39.99
N LEU A 104 -12.16 38.90 -40.47
CA LEU A 104 -12.96 37.66 -40.39
C LEU A 104 -13.17 37.21 -38.94
N LEU A 105 -12.16 37.34 -38.08
CA LEU A 105 -12.26 37.05 -36.65
C LEU A 105 -13.20 38.05 -35.95
N ALA A 106 -13.14 39.34 -36.30
CA ALA A 106 -14.07 40.35 -35.78
C ALA A 106 -15.53 40.06 -36.19
N ASP A 107 -15.73 39.57 -37.42
CA ASP A 107 -17.03 39.11 -37.94
C ASP A 107 -17.43 37.71 -37.43
N LYS A 108 -16.65 37.09 -36.55
CA LYS A 108 -16.85 35.74 -35.98
C LYS A 108 -16.87 34.59 -37.01
N ARG A 109 -16.28 34.79 -38.19
CA ARG A 109 -16.14 33.77 -39.24
C ARG A 109 -14.84 32.99 -39.08
N VAL A 110 -14.78 32.18 -38.02
CA VAL A 110 -13.56 31.51 -37.55
C VAL A 110 -13.02 30.49 -38.54
N THR A 111 -13.88 29.64 -39.13
CA THR A 111 -13.47 28.60 -40.09
C THR A 111 -12.77 29.19 -41.31
N GLU A 112 -13.36 30.23 -41.92
CA GLU A 112 -12.77 30.93 -43.07
C GLU A 112 -11.47 31.64 -42.71
N ALA A 113 -11.38 32.21 -41.50
CA ALA A 113 -10.16 32.83 -41.01
C ALA A 113 -9.02 31.80 -40.85
N LEU A 114 -9.31 30.62 -40.31
CA LEU A 114 -8.34 29.54 -40.13
C LEU A 114 -7.91 28.92 -41.47
N ASP A 115 -8.83 28.75 -42.41
CA ASP A 115 -8.50 28.25 -43.75
C ASP A 115 -7.64 29.25 -44.53
N LEU A 116 -7.93 30.55 -44.43
CA LEU A 116 -7.07 31.59 -44.98
C LEU A 116 -5.69 31.61 -44.33
N ALA A 117 -5.62 31.39 -43.01
CA ALA A 117 -4.36 31.30 -42.27
C ALA A 117 -3.51 30.09 -42.69
N LYS A 118 -4.13 28.93 -42.96
CA LYS A 118 -3.42 27.71 -43.40
C LYS A 118 -2.94 27.82 -44.85
N ASN A 119 -3.74 28.47 -45.70
CA ASN A 119 -3.52 28.53 -47.15
C ASN A 119 -2.76 29.78 -47.62
N SER A 120 -2.40 30.70 -46.71
CA SER A 120 -1.67 31.93 -47.05
C SER A 120 -0.24 31.63 -47.49
N ASN A 121 0.21 32.30 -48.56
CA ASN A 121 1.52 32.10 -49.14
C ASN A 121 2.64 32.53 -48.18
N ARG A 122 3.56 31.60 -47.90
CA ARG A 122 4.69 31.70 -46.93
C ARG A 122 5.79 32.70 -47.35
N THR A 123 5.56 33.50 -48.37
CA THR A 123 6.58 34.34 -49.02
C THR A 123 6.99 35.49 -48.10
N GLY A 124 8.19 35.38 -47.50
CA GLY A 124 8.81 36.45 -46.71
C GLY A 124 8.78 36.26 -45.18
N VAL A 125 8.12 35.21 -44.66
CA VAL A 125 8.04 34.94 -43.21
C VAL A 125 8.75 33.63 -42.88
N SER A 126 9.68 33.67 -41.91
CA SER A 126 10.33 32.45 -41.40
C SER A 126 9.30 31.48 -40.82
N LYS A 127 9.52 30.17 -40.96
CA LYS A 127 8.63 29.11 -40.45
C LYS A 127 8.22 29.31 -38.98
N GLU A 128 9.16 29.75 -38.13
CA GLU A 128 8.89 30.00 -36.70
C GLU A 128 7.96 31.18 -36.45
N LYS A 129 8.19 32.32 -37.12
CA LYS A 129 7.31 33.49 -37.03
C LYS A 129 5.89 33.18 -37.51
N PHE A 130 5.77 32.38 -38.57
CA PHE A 130 4.48 31.91 -39.06
C PHE A 130 3.77 31.01 -38.05
N LEU A 131 4.47 30.06 -37.43
CA LEU A 131 3.89 29.19 -36.40
C LEU A 131 3.42 29.98 -35.17
N LYS A 132 4.19 30.98 -34.72
CA LYS A 132 3.77 31.88 -33.62
C LYS A 132 2.53 32.70 -34.00
N MET A 133 2.47 33.16 -35.25
CA MET A 133 1.32 33.90 -35.75
C MET A 133 0.07 33.02 -35.87
N LEU A 134 0.22 31.80 -36.41
CA LEU A 134 -0.85 30.82 -36.54
C LEU A 134 -1.38 30.41 -35.16
N SER A 135 -0.48 30.11 -34.21
CA SER A 135 -0.84 29.86 -32.82
C SER A 135 -1.67 31.03 -32.28
N ARG A 136 -1.21 32.28 -32.42
CA ARG A 136 -2.00 33.45 -31.98
C ARG A 136 -3.39 33.53 -32.62
N ILE A 137 -3.51 33.27 -33.92
CA ILE A 137 -4.81 33.24 -34.62
C ILE A 137 -5.70 32.13 -34.05
N GLN A 138 -5.15 30.94 -33.81
CA GLN A 138 -5.86 29.82 -33.18
C GLN A 138 -6.31 30.16 -31.75
N GLN A 139 -5.49 30.87 -30.98
CA GLN A 139 -5.85 31.34 -29.64
C GLN A 139 -7.03 32.33 -29.69
N GLN A 140 -6.99 33.32 -30.58
CA GLN A 140 -8.10 34.27 -30.78
C GLN A 140 -9.38 33.56 -31.24
N ALA A 141 -9.25 32.64 -32.20
CA ALA A 141 -10.35 31.79 -32.66
C ALA A 141 -10.97 30.96 -31.53
N ALA A 142 -10.14 30.37 -30.65
CA ALA A 142 -10.59 29.57 -29.52
C ALA A 142 -11.48 30.39 -28.57
N PHE A 143 -11.07 31.62 -28.23
CA PHE A 143 -11.87 32.50 -27.37
C PHE A 143 -13.18 32.98 -28.03
N ILE A 144 -13.21 33.11 -29.37
CA ILE A 144 -14.44 33.42 -30.09
C ILE A 144 -15.41 32.24 -30.03
N GLU A 145 -14.96 31.02 -30.37
CA GLU A 145 -15.79 29.81 -30.27
C GLU A 145 -16.27 29.55 -28.84
N PHE A 146 -15.40 29.78 -27.85
CA PHE A 146 -15.73 29.74 -26.44
C PHE A 146 -16.84 30.74 -26.08
N SER A 147 -16.77 31.98 -26.58
CA SER A 147 -17.83 32.99 -26.35
C SER A 147 -19.17 32.65 -27.00
N LEU A 148 -19.17 31.80 -28.02
CA LEU A 148 -20.36 31.31 -28.72
C LEU A 148 -20.95 30.05 -28.06
N GLY A 149 -20.21 29.39 -27.16
CA GLY A 149 -20.62 28.14 -26.50
C GLY A 149 -20.28 26.88 -27.30
N HIS A 150 -19.47 26.98 -28.36
CA HIS A 150 -19.00 25.83 -29.12
C HIS A 150 -17.78 25.19 -28.42
N PHE A 151 -18.04 24.50 -27.31
CA PHE A 151 -17.00 23.99 -26.42
C PHE A 151 -16.08 22.97 -27.06
N THR A 152 -16.59 22.12 -27.94
CA THR A 152 -15.80 21.08 -28.65
C THR A 152 -14.74 21.69 -29.55
N GLU A 153 -15.12 22.65 -30.38
CA GLU A 153 -14.25 23.37 -31.30
C GLU A 153 -13.28 24.25 -30.53
N ALA A 154 -13.77 24.94 -29.50
CA ALA A 154 -12.93 25.75 -28.61
C ALA A 154 -11.83 24.88 -27.96
N HIS A 155 -12.17 23.69 -27.46
CA HIS A 155 -11.23 22.77 -26.82
C HIS A 155 -10.05 22.41 -27.73
N GLU A 156 -10.34 22.03 -28.98
CA GLU A 156 -9.31 21.68 -29.96
C GLU A 156 -8.43 22.88 -30.33
N LEU A 157 -9.04 24.07 -30.45
CA LEU A 157 -8.32 25.30 -30.76
C LEU A 157 -7.46 25.77 -29.59
N PHE A 158 -7.91 25.64 -28.35
CA PHE A 158 -7.11 25.92 -27.16
C PHE A 158 -5.90 24.97 -27.06
N ARG A 159 -6.10 23.68 -27.35
CA ARG A 159 -5.04 22.67 -27.36
C ARG A 159 -4.00 22.95 -28.46
N SER A 160 -4.46 23.18 -29.69
CA SER A 160 -3.56 23.41 -30.84
C SER A 160 -2.89 24.78 -30.82
N GLY A 161 -3.58 25.81 -30.30
CA GLY A 161 -3.05 27.16 -30.16
C GLY A 161 -2.09 27.34 -28.99
N GLY A 162 -2.07 26.41 -28.02
CA GLY A 162 -1.20 26.49 -26.84
C GLY A 162 -1.47 27.72 -26.00
N VAL A 163 -2.74 27.95 -25.64
CA VAL A 163 -3.13 29.08 -24.77
C VAL A 163 -2.51 28.91 -23.38
N ASP A 164 -2.03 30.01 -22.79
CA ASP A 164 -1.64 30.02 -21.38
C ASP A 164 -2.88 29.77 -20.53
N VAL A 165 -2.85 28.67 -19.76
CA VAL A 165 -3.97 28.23 -18.92
C VAL A 165 -4.43 29.34 -17.96
N LYS A 166 -3.53 30.23 -17.54
CA LYS A 166 -3.86 31.39 -16.70
C LYS A 166 -4.82 32.38 -17.38
N GLU A 167 -4.73 32.58 -18.70
CA GLU A 167 -5.70 33.43 -19.42
C GLU A 167 -7.11 32.86 -19.24
N LEU A 168 -7.26 31.55 -19.46
CA LEU A 168 -8.56 30.88 -19.38
C LEU A 168 -9.10 30.87 -17.94
N ILE A 169 -8.27 30.52 -16.95
CA ILE A 169 -8.66 30.55 -15.52
C ILE A 169 -9.03 31.97 -15.08
N SER A 170 -8.37 33.00 -15.62
CA SER A 170 -8.66 34.41 -15.29
C SER A 170 -10.07 34.86 -15.65
N LEU A 171 -10.73 34.17 -16.60
CA LEU A 171 -12.11 34.47 -16.97
C LEU A 171 -13.12 34.02 -15.92
N TYR A 172 -12.71 33.17 -14.98
CA TYR A 172 -13.57 32.64 -13.92
C TYR A 172 -13.26 33.36 -12.62
N PRO A 173 -14.18 34.21 -12.10
CA PRO A 173 -13.93 34.98 -10.90
C PRO A 173 -13.56 34.09 -9.70
N ARG A 174 -12.50 34.47 -8.97
CA ARG A 174 -11.96 33.78 -7.76
C ARG A 174 -11.33 32.39 -7.99
N MET A 175 -11.20 31.95 -9.24
CA MET A 175 -10.54 30.68 -9.56
C MET A 175 -9.02 30.80 -9.65
N LEU A 176 -8.51 31.97 -10.05
CA LEU A 176 -7.09 32.27 -9.96
C LEU A 176 -6.64 32.30 -8.49
N MET A 177 -5.39 31.88 -8.28
CA MET A 177 -4.74 31.92 -6.99
C MET A 177 -4.48 33.36 -6.55
N SER A 178 -4.69 33.65 -5.27
CA SER A 178 -4.41 34.95 -4.65
C SER A 178 -2.95 35.41 -4.83
N SER A 179 -2.02 34.45 -4.85
CA SER A 179 -0.58 34.68 -5.02
C SER A 179 -0.15 34.92 -6.49
N CYS A 180 -1.02 34.62 -7.45
CA CYS A 180 -0.67 34.65 -8.87
C CYS A 180 -0.76 36.08 -9.44
N GLN A 181 0.40 36.70 -9.67
CA GLN A 181 0.48 37.94 -10.46
C GLN A 181 0.39 37.59 -11.95
N PHE A 182 -0.83 37.58 -12.48
CA PHE A 182 -1.09 37.34 -13.90
C PHE A 182 -1.53 38.63 -14.60
N THR A 183 -0.86 38.96 -15.71
CA THR A 183 -1.25 40.04 -16.62
C THR A 183 -1.61 39.44 -17.96
N ARG A 184 -2.78 39.82 -18.49
CA ARG A 184 -3.25 39.36 -19.80
C ARG A 184 -2.27 39.70 -20.91
N SER A 185 -2.32 38.89 -21.95
CA SER A 185 -1.50 39.01 -23.15
C SER A 185 -1.63 40.38 -23.82
N VAL A 186 -0.50 40.92 -24.29
CA VAL A 186 -0.43 42.18 -25.04
C VAL A 186 0.16 41.90 -26.42
N PRO A 187 -0.56 42.18 -27.54
CA PRO A 187 -1.93 42.68 -27.63
C PRO A 187 -2.98 41.66 -27.13
N PRO A 188 -4.21 42.09 -26.78
CA PRO A 188 -5.24 41.20 -26.23
C PRO A 188 -5.63 40.10 -27.20
N LEU A 189 -5.88 38.90 -26.67
CA LEU A 189 -6.40 37.76 -27.43
C LEU A 189 -7.92 37.77 -27.53
N HIS A 190 -8.61 38.39 -26.57
CA HIS A 190 -10.06 38.48 -26.51
C HIS A 190 -10.52 39.70 -25.70
N ASP A 191 -11.78 40.10 -25.90
CA ASP A 191 -12.42 41.20 -25.15
C ASP A 191 -13.30 40.69 -23.99
N ILE A 192 -13.26 39.39 -23.69
CA ILE A 192 -14.03 38.78 -22.60
C ILE A 192 -13.48 39.27 -21.25
N ALA A 193 -14.33 39.93 -20.45
CA ALA A 193 -13.97 40.32 -19.08
C ALA A 193 -14.07 39.13 -18.13
N ASP A 194 -15.26 38.56 -17.97
CA ASP A 194 -15.56 37.41 -17.10
C ASP A 194 -16.65 36.50 -17.72
N VAL A 195 -16.65 35.22 -17.37
CA VAL A 195 -17.68 34.25 -17.77
C VAL A 195 -19.07 34.66 -17.29
N ASN A 196 -19.18 35.35 -16.15
CA ASN A 196 -20.45 35.87 -15.64
C ASN A 196 -21.14 36.83 -16.63
N GLN A 197 -20.36 37.58 -17.43
CA GLN A 197 -20.90 38.47 -18.44
C GLN A 197 -21.38 37.69 -19.67
N LEU A 198 -20.68 36.61 -20.04
CA LEU A 198 -21.09 35.72 -21.14
C LEU A 198 -22.40 34.99 -20.82
N THR A 199 -22.56 34.54 -19.58
CA THR A 199 -23.76 33.82 -19.13
C THR A 199 -24.92 34.74 -18.77
N LYS A 200 -24.70 36.06 -18.67
CA LYS A 200 -25.70 37.04 -18.21
C LYS A 200 -26.33 36.67 -16.86
N GLY A 201 -25.61 35.92 -16.02
CA GLY A 201 -26.10 35.41 -14.74
C GLY A 201 -26.88 34.09 -14.78
N ASP A 202 -26.97 33.41 -15.94
CA ASP A 202 -27.59 32.08 -16.04
C ASP A 202 -26.71 31.02 -15.36
N ASN A 203 -27.19 30.46 -14.23
CA ASN A 203 -26.46 29.44 -13.47
C ASN A 203 -26.24 28.13 -14.26
N SER A 204 -27.17 27.73 -15.12
CA SER A 204 -27.04 26.51 -15.95
C SER A 204 -25.91 26.63 -16.99
N LYS A 205 -25.81 27.80 -17.63
CA LYS A 205 -24.71 28.04 -18.57
C LYS A 205 -23.39 28.17 -17.81
N LEU A 206 -23.40 28.82 -16.64
CA LEU A 206 -22.22 28.92 -15.79
C LEU A 206 -21.66 27.54 -15.42
N THR A 207 -22.53 26.57 -15.12
CA THR A 207 -22.11 25.18 -14.90
C THR A 207 -21.50 24.56 -16.15
N GLU A 208 -22.07 24.75 -17.34
CA GLU A 208 -21.49 24.23 -18.60
C GLU A 208 -20.10 24.82 -18.86
N TYR A 209 -19.92 26.13 -18.65
CA TYR A 209 -18.60 26.78 -18.76
C TYR A 209 -17.61 26.24 -17.72
N LYS A 210 -18.05 25.93 -16.49
CA LYS A 210 -17.19 25.32 -15.46
C LYS A 210 -16.83 23.88 -15.78
N GLU A 211 -17.77 23.09 -16.29
CA GLU A 211 -17.54 21.72 -16.75
C GLU A 211 -16.53 21.70 -17.91
N PHE A 212 -16.64 22.63 -18.85
CA PHE A 212 -15.64 22.81 -19.90
C PHE A 212 -14.24 23.09 -19.33
N LEU A 213 -14.12 24.03 -18.39
CA LEU A 213 -12.84 24.34 -17.75
C LEU A 213 -12.26 23.10 -17.04
N GLN A 214 -13.11 22.35 -16.35
CA GLN A 214 -12.71 21.14 -15.65
C GLN A 214 -12.10 20.11 -16.62
N LEU A 215 -12.81 19.76 -17.69
CA LEU A 215 -12.35 18.81 -18.72
C LEU A 215 -11.06 19.25 -19.39
N TYR A 216 -10.94 20.54 -19.66
CA TYR A 216 -9.73 21.13 -20.27
C TYR A 216 -8.51 21.03 -19.34
N LEU A 217 -8.67 21.34 -18.06
CA LEU A 217 -7.60 21.28 -17.07
C LEU A 217 -7.14 19.85 -16.77
N GLU A 218 -8.08 18.89 -16.67
CA GLU A 218 -7.79 17.46 -16.48
C GLU A 218 -6.88 16.91 -17.60
N GLU A 219 -7.17 17.27 -18.86
CA GLU A 219 -6.38 16.81 -19.99
C GLU A 219 -4.99 17.46 -20.04
N ILE A 220 -4.92 18.77 -19.78
CA ILE A 220 -3.66 19.52 -19.85
C ILE A 220 -2.69 19.13 -18.75
N LYS A 221 -3.16 18.71 -17.58
CA LYS A 221 -2.31 18.25 -16.47
C LYS A 221 -1.27 17.21 -16.90
N HIS A 222 -1.60 16.35 -17.86
CA HIS A 222 -0.71 15.29 -18.34
C HIS A 222 0.16 15.71 -19.54
N MET A 223 0.01 16.94 -20.04
CA MET A 223 0.70 17.46 -21.22
C MET A 223 1.94 18.28 -20.82
N PRO A 224 3.00 18.31 -21.66
CA PRO A 224 4.20 19.10 -21.38
C PRO A 224 3.92 20.62 -21.30
N VAL A 225 2.80 21.08 -21.86
CA VAL A 225 2.33 22.48 -21.81
C VAL A 225 1.99 22.91 -20.37
N ALA A 226 1.69 21.98 -19.46
CA ALA A 226 1.44 22.27 -18.05
C ALA A 226 2.71 22.57 -17.23
N SER A 227 3.90 22.27 -17.77
CA SER A 227 5.18 22.42 -17.05
C SER A 227 5.37 23.87 -16.59
N GLY A 228 5.32 24.10 -15.27
CA GLY A 228 5.42 25.43 -14.64
C GLY A 228 4.09 26.08 -14.23
N ASN A 229 2.94 25.55 -14.64
CA ASN A 229 1.60 26.02 -14.24
C ASN A 229 0.82 24.98 -13.40
N GLU A 230 1.44 23.87 -13.01
CA GLU A 230 0.82 22.75 -12.27
C GLU A 230 0.10 23.22 -11.00
N GLN A 231 0.72 24.11 -10.20
CA GLN A 231 0.12 24.63 -8.96
C GLN A 231 -1.19 25.38 -9.21
N VAL A 232 -1.26 26.15 -10.29
CA VAL A 232 -2.44 26.94 -10.69
C VAL A 232 -3.55 25.99 -11.14
N ILE A 233 -3.18 24.99 -11.95
CA ILE A 233 -4.10 23.99 -12.49
C ILE A 233 -4.70 23.17 -11.35
N ASP A 234 -3.87 22.64 -10.45
CA ASP A 234 -4.33 21.81 -9.34
C ASP A 234 -5.19 22.61 -8.36
N THR A 235 -4.84 23.86 -8.06
CA THR A 235 -5.65 24.73 -7.18
C THR A 235 -7.01 25.06 -7.81
N ALA A 236 -7.06 25.34 -9.12
CA ALA A 236 -8.31 25.58 -9.84
C ALA A 236 -9.18 24.31 -9.91
N LEU A 237 -8.57 23.14 -10.14
CA LEU A 237 -9.26 21.85 -10.13
C LEU A 237 -9.86 21.54 -8.75
N VAL A 238 -9.11 21.73 -7.66
CA VAL A 238 -9.64 21.55 -6.29
C VAL A 238 -10.86 22.46 -6.05
N LYS A 239 -10.78 23.73 -6.45
CA LYS A 239 -11.91 24.66 -6.35
C LYS A 239 -13.12 24.15 -7.15
N LEU A 240 -12.94 23.73 -8.41
CA LEU A 240 -14.02 23.18 -9.25
C LEU A 240 -14.64 21.91 -8.68
N TYR A 241 -13.82 20.95 -8.23
CA TYR A 241 -14.32 19.69 -7.68
C TYR A 241 -15.08 19.88 -6.36
N SER A 242 -14.65 20.82 -5.51
CA SER A 242 -15.36 21.13 -4.26
C SER A 242 -16.77 21.69 -4.51
N GLU A 243 -16.97 22.40 -5.63
CA GLU A 243 -18.28 22.91 -6.04
C GLU A 243 -19.19 21.81 -6.62
N ASN A 244 -18.61 20.90 -7.41
CA ASN A 244 -19.36 19.88 -8.16
C ASN A 244 -19.58 18.56 -7.40
N LYS A 245 -18.96 18.37 -6.22
CA LYS A 245 -19.02 17.13 -5.39
C LYS A 245 -18.77 15.83 -6.17
N ARG A 246 -18.00 15.86 -7.26
CA ARG A 246 -17.65 14.66 -8.04
C ARG A 246 -16.46 13.92 -7.42
N GLY A 247 -16.50 12.58 -7.51
CA GLY A 247 -15.72 11.63 -6.71
C GLY A 247 -14.20 11.55 -6.93
N ASP A 248 -13.59 12.45 -7.70
CA ASP A 248 -12.15 12.41 -8.04
C ASP A 248 -11.31 13.43 -7.24
N LEU A 249 -11.94 14.20 -6.35
CA LEU A 249 -11.22 15.17 -5.52
C LEU A 249 -10.20 14.46 -4.60
N LEU A 250 -10.54 13.27 -4.10
CA LEU A 250 -9.69 12.44 -3.26
C LEU A 250 -8.45 11.92 -3.99
N THR A 251 -8.59 11.51 -5.26
CA THR A 251 -7.47 11.01 -6.06
C THR A 251 -6.51 12.14 -6.40
N LEU A 252 -7.02 13.35 -6.68
CA LEU A 252 -6.19 14.51 -6.97
C LEU A 252 -5.38 14.98 -5.75
N VAL A 253 -5.99 15.01 -4.56
CA VAL A 253 -5.32 15.44 -3.32
C VAL A 253 -4.33 14.38 -2.80
N ALA A 254 -4.60 13.09 -3.02
CA ALA A 254 -3.75 12.01 -2.52
C ALA A 254 -2.45 11.81 -3.32
N ILE A 255 -2.43 12.13 -4.62
CA ILE A 255 -1.33 11.75 -5.52
C ILE A 255 -0.20 12.79 -5.56
N ASP A 256 -0.49 14.09 -5.72
CA ASP A 256 0.54 15.15 -5.75
C ASP A 256 -0.10 16.54 -5.60
N PRO A 257 -0.35 17.03 -4.37
CA PRO A 257 -0.93 18.33 -4.15
C PRO A 257 0.17 19.40 -4.25
N LYS A 258 0.37 19.91 -5.46
CA LYS A 258 1.11 21.14 -5.70
C LYS A 258 0.24 22.39 -5.46
N CYS A 259 -0.95 22.21 -4.90
CA CYS A 259 -1.94 23.25 -4.65
C CYS A 259 -1.46 24.31 -3.65
N GLU A 260 -2.03 25.51 -3.75
CA GLU A 260 -1.86 26.54 -2.74
C GLU A 260 -2.81 26.30 -1.55
N LEU A 261 -2.21 26.05 -0.38
CA LEU A 261 -2.93 25.69 0.86
C LEU A 261 -4.02 26.69 1.26
N ALA A 262 -3.72 27.98 1.24
CA ALA A 262 -4.62 29.00 1.80
C ALA A 262 -5.93 29.11 1.00
N ASP A 263 -5.82 29.19 -0.32
CA ASP A 263 -6.94 29.30 -1.25
C ASP A 263 -7.77 28.02 -1.32
N SER A 264 -7.11 26.85 -1.36
CA SER A 264 -7.79 25.56 -1.37
C SER A 264 -8.51 25.30 -0.04
N ALA A 265 -7.91 25.69 1.09
CA ALA A 265 -8.53 25.50 2.40
C ALA A 265 -9.82 26.30 2.57
N GLU A 266 -9.81 27.59 2.21
CA GLU A 266 -11.00 28.45 2.30
C GLU A 266 -12.15 27.89 1.45
N TRP A 267 -11.86 27.40 0.23
CA TRP A 267 -12.88 26.82 -0.64
C TRP A 267 -13.43 25.51 -0.09
N LEU A 268 -12.57 24.61 0.40
CA LEU A 268 -12.99 23.33 0.95
C LEU A 268 -13.83 23.49 2.23
N GLU A 269 -13.50 24.46 3.09
CA GLU A 269 -14.31 24.78 4.28
C GLU A 269 -15.70 25.31 3.88
N LYS A 270 -15.77 26.18 2.86
CA LYS A 270 -17.03 26.76 2.37
C LYS A 270 -17.99 25.71 1.82
N TYR A 271 -17.48 24.65 1.17
CA TYR A 271 -18.30 23.57 0.60
C TYR A 271 -18.44 22.35 1.52
N HIS A 272 -17.98 22.45 2.77
CA HIS A 272 -18.02 21.38 3.79
C HIS A 272 -17.27 20.09 3.38
N CYS A 273 -16.20 20.22 2.59
CA CYS A 273 -15.32 19.12 2.20
C CYS A 273 -14.13 19.04 3.18
N TYR A 274 -14.36 18.50 4.37
CA TYR A 274 -13.40 18.50 5.48
C TYR A 274 -12.39 17.34 5.43
N HIS A 275 -12.78 16.15 4.95
CA HIS A 275 -11.85 15.03 4.82
C HIS A 275 -10.77 15.31 3.77
N PRO A 276 -11.09 15.83 2.57
CA PRO A 276 -10.07 16.25 1.62
C PRO A 276 -9.23 17.43 2.07
N LEU A 277 -9.80 18.35 2.86
CA LEU A 277 -9.06 19.43 3.50
C LEU A 277 -7.98 18.89 4.44
N ALA A 278 -8.33 17.90 5.26
CA ALA A 278 -7.39 17.26 6.16
C ALA A 278 -6.31 16.48 5.40
N MET A 279 -6.65 15.83 4.28
CA MET A 279 -5.68 15.19 3.38
C MET A 279 -4.70 16.20 2.76
N LEU A 280 -5.19 17.39 2.40
CA LEU A 280 -4.37 18.48 1.91
C LEU A 280 -3.45 19.04 2.99
N TYR A 281 -3.90 19.17 4.25
CA TYR A 281 -2.99 19.51 5.34
C TYR A 281 -1.93 18.42 5.58
N TYR A 282 -2.31 17.15 5.48
CA TYR A 282 -1.42 16.01 5.67
C TYR A 282 -0.29 15.96 4.62
N SER A 283 -0.63 16.17 3.35
CA SER A 283 0.34 16.17 2.25
C SER A 283 1.34 17.32 2.32
N HIS A 284 0.90 18.49 2.81
CA HIS A 284 1.76 19.64 3.07
C HIS A 284 2.53 19.57 4.41
N ARG A 285 2.45 18.44 5.13
CA ARG A 285 3.12 18.19 6.42
C ARG A 285 2.60 19.00 7.61
N ASP A 286 1.45 19.65 7.47
CA ASP A 286 0.73 20.30 8.58
C ASP A 286 -0.11 19.27 9.35
N TYR A 287 0.56 18.29 9.96
CA TYR A 287 -0.10 17.14 10.60
C TYR A 287 -1.05 17.54 11.75
N ASP A 288 -0.74 18.59 12.51
CA ASP A 288 -1.58 19.01 13.65
C ASP A 288 -2.96 19.51 13.18
N LYS A 289 -3.03 20.31 12.11
CA LYS A 289 -4.31 20.79 11.56
C LYS A 289 -5.11 19.66 10.90
N ALA A 290 -4.42 18.77 10.19
CA ALA A 290 -5.05 17.58 9.59
C ALA A 290 -5.75 16.73 10.67
N LEU A 291 -5.01 16.38 11.73
CA LEU A 291 -5.53 15.59 12.84
C LEU A 291 -6.64 16.31 13.60
N GLN A 292 -6.55 17.63 13.84
CA GLN A 292 -7.65 18.39 14.44
C GLN A 292 -8.93 18.28 13.62
N THR A 293 -8.81 18.39 12.29
CA THR A 293 -9.96 18.32 11.39
C THR A 293 -10.60 16.92 11.42
N TRP A 294 -9.79 15.87 11.37
CA TRP A 294 -10.29 14.49 11.52
C TRP A 294 -10.88 14.22 12.90
N MET A 295 -10.29 14.73 13.99
CA MET A 295 -10.86 14.56 15.32
C MET A 295 -12.21 15.26 15.46
N ARG A 296 -12.40 16.43 14.82
CA ARG A 296 -13.68 17.13 14.78
C ARG A 296 -14.73 16.34 14.00
N LEU A 297 -14.33 15.71 12.88
CA LEU A 297 -15.17 14.79 12.11
C LEU A 297 -15.58 13.57 12.96
N ILE A 298 -14.64 12.95 13.69
CA ILE A 298 -14.94 11.81 14.57
C ILE A 298 -15.89 12.20 15.71
N SER A 299 -15.70 13.39 16.31
CA SER A 299 -16.60 13.87 17.38
C SER A 299 -18.00 14.27 16.88
N GLY A 300 -18.26 14.25 15.57
CA GLY A 300 -19.53 14.67 14.98
C GLY A 300 -19.75 16.19 14.98
N GLU A 301 -18.72 16.99 15.26
CA GLU A 301 -18.80 18.46 15.14
C GLU A 301 -18.85 18.91 13.68
N LEU A 302 -18.27 18.11 12.79
CA LEU A 302 -18.24 18.31 11.35
C LEU A 302 -18.81 17.06 10.68
N ASN A 303 -19.58 17.24 9.60
CA ASN A 303 -20.10 16.14 8.80
C ASN A 303 -19.48 16.21 7.39
N ASP A 304 -18.94 15.09 6.94
CA ASP A 304 -18.45 14.91 5.57
C ASP A 304 -18.76 13.47 5.14
N ASP A 305 -19.53 13.34 4.05
CA ASP A 305 -19.95 12.05 3.50
C ASP A 305 -18.77 11.22 2.96
N THR A 306 -17.63 11.87 2.68
CA THR A 306 -16.43 11.22 2.13
C THR A 306 -15.51 10.63 3.19
N PHE A 307 -15.80 10.83 4.48
CA PHE A 307 -14.94 10.38 5.57
C PHE A 307 -15.02 8.84 5.74
N PRO A 308 -13.90 8.10 5.57
CA PRO A 308 -13.88 6.63 5.63
C PRO A 308 -14.03 6.06 7.05
N GLY A 309 -13.91 6.88 8.10
CA GLY A 309 -14.11 6.48 9.50
C GLY A 309 -12.85 6.51 10.36
N LEU A 310 -12.99 6.04 11.60
CA LEU A 310 -11.95 6.07 12.63
C LEU A 310 -10.71 5.23 12.26
N ASP A 311 -10.92 4.10 11.57
CA ASP A 311 -9.86 3.16 11.14
C ASP A 311 -8.77 3.87 10.33
N PHE A 312 -9.17 4.76 9.42
CA PHE A 312 -8.25 5.53 8.58
C PHE A 312 -7.35 6.47 9.39
N VAL A 313 -7.92 7.13 10.40
CA VAL A 313 -7.16 8.05 11.26
C VAL A 313 -6.16 7.28 12.13
N VAL A 314 -6.54 6.08 12.58
CA VAL A 314 -5.66 5.17 13.32
C VAL A 314 -4.48 4.71 12.47
N GLU A 315 -4.73 4.33 11.22
CA GLU A 315 -3.67 3.94 10.27
C GLU A 315 -2.69 5.10 10.02
N ILE A 316 -3.20 6.32 9.84
CA ILE A 316 -2.34 7.51 9.68
C ILE A 316 -1.50 7.75 10.93
N LEU A 317 -2.12 7.74 12.12
CA LEU A 317 -1.40 7.94 13.38
C LEU A 317 -0.35 6.85 13.64
N ALA A 318 -0.61 5.61 13.23
CA ALA A 318 0.35 4.51 13.32
C ALA A 318 1.57 4.71 12.41
N ASN A 319 1.39 5.39 11.27
CA ASN A 319 2.44 5.70 10.30
C ASN A 319 3.17 7.05 10.54
N LEU A 320 2.70 7.86 11.49
CA LEU A 320 3.33 9.14 11.82
C LEU A 320 4.60 8.97 12.67
N LYS A 321 5.69 9.54 12.15
CA LYS A 321 7.01 9.61 12.82
C LYS A 321 7.06 10.61 13.99
N GLU A 322 6.15 11.58 14.01
CA GLU A 322 6.16 12.61 15.05
C GLU A 322 5.43 12.14 16.31
N HIS A 323 6.20 11.62 17.26
CA HIS A 323 5.65 11.02 18.49
C HIS A 323 4.84 12.01 19.36
N SER A 324 5.19 13.30 19.39
CA SER A 324 4.48 14.33 20.15
C SER A 324 3.01 14.45 19.78
N LEU A 325 2.71 14.45 18.47
CA LEU A 325 1.34 14.54 17.98
C LEU A 325 0.56 13.28 18.28
N VAL A 326 1.20 12.12 18.15
CA VAL A 326 0.55 10.83 18.45
C VAL A 326 0.06 10.80 19.89
N TRP A 327 0.88 11.19 20.87
CA TRP A 327 0.48 11.24 22.27
C TRP A 327 -0.69 12.21 22.53
N LYS A 328 -0.72 13.37 21.86
CA LYS A 328 -1.80 14.36 21.99
C LYS A 328 -3.15 13.82 21.52
N TYR A 329 -3.18 13.05 20.43
CA TYR A 329 -4.42 12.60 19.82
C TYR A 329 -4.87 11.21 20.27
N VAL A 330 -3.95 10.33 20.65
CA VAL A 330 -4.29 8.98 21.12
C VAL A 330 -5.14 9.00 22.38
N GLU A 331 -4.92 9.94 23.30
CA GLU A 331 -5.78 10.09 24.49
C GLU A 331 -7.26 10.28 24.10
N ARG A 332 -7.51 11.12 23.10
CA ARG A 332 -8.86 11.43 22.63
C ARG A 332 -9.48 10.27 21.84
N ILE A 333 -8.67 9.47 21.14
CA ILE A 333 -9.14 8.22 20.50
C ILE A 333 -9.50 7.19 21.56
N LEU A 334 -8.67 6.99 22.59
CA LEU A 334 -8.92 6.03 23.67
C LEU A 334 -10.18 6.36 24.49
N GLN A 335 -10.55 7.64 24.58
CA GLN A 335 -11.82 8.06 25.19
C GLN A 335 -13.05 7.66 24.36
N ILE A 336 -12.90 7.56 23.04
CA ILE A 336 -13.98 7.19 22.12
C ILE A 336 -14.04 5.67 21.98
N ASP A 337 -12.92 5.05 21.61
CA ASP A 337 -12.78 3.61 21.44
C ASP A 337 -11.39 3.13 21.90
N GLN A 338 -11.40 2.31 22.96
CA GLN A 338 -10.21 1.75 23.57
C GLN A 338 -9.53 0.67 22.72
N GLU A 339 -10.26 -0.08 21.91
CA GLU A 339 -9.68 -1.13 21.06
C GLU A 339 -8.91 -0.49 19.89
N MET A 340 -9.53 0.48 19.24
CA MET A 340 -8.94 1.20 18.12
C MET A 340 -7.76 2.08 18.53
N GLY A 341 -7.81 2.70 19.71
CA GLY A 341 -6.67 3.45 20.24
C GLY A 341 -5.43 2.60 20.50
N VAL A 342 -5.59 1.31 20.81
CA VAL A 342 -4.47 0.37 20.97
C VAL A 342 -3.85 0.01 19.62
N LYS A 343 -4.65 -0.07 18.55
CA LYS A 343 -4.15 -0.37 17.21
C LYS A 343 -3.08 0.63 16.73
N VAL A 344 -3.20 1.89 17.15
CA VAL A 344 -2.18 2.94 16.89
C VAL A 344 -0.79 2.53 17.37
N PHE A 345 -0.70 1.79 18.49
CA PHE A 345 0.58 1.31 19.02
C PHE A 345 1.00 -0.05 18.46
N THR A 346 0.05 -0.91 18.08
CA THR A 346 0.35 -2.27 17.62
C THR A 346 0.71 -2.35 16.13
N GLU A 347 0.10 -1.51 15.29
CA GLU A 347 0.25 -1.53 13.83
C GLU A 347 1.42 -0.65 13.32
N ARG A 348 2.21 -0.07 14.22
CA ARG A 348 3.38 0.74 13.83
C ARG A 348 4.40 -0.11 13.08
N SER A 349 4.98 0.47 12.03
CA SER A 349 5.98 -0.19 11.21
C SER A 349 7.19 -0.65 12.04
N ALA A 350 7.62 -1.90 11.83
CA ALA A 350 8.78 -2.48 12.52
C ALA A 350 10.14 -1.81 12.14
N SER A 351 10.12 -0.84 11.23
CA SER A 351 11.26 -0.07 10.75
C SER A 351 11.55 1.22 11.53
N GLU A 352 10.71 1.57 12.53
CA GLU A 352 10.93 2.75 13.36
C GLU A 352 12.03 2.52 14.40
N GLU A 353 12.90 3.51 14.59
CA GLU A 353 13.92 3.48 15.65
C GLU A 353 13.25 3.38 17.02
N GLU A 354 13.74 2.48 17.88
CA GLU A 354 13.24 2.30 19.24
C GLU A 354 13.45 3.60 20.04
N SER A 355 12.43 4.46 20.08
CA SER A 355 12.42 5.66 20.91
C SER A 355 12.01 5.32 22.33
N ASP A 356 12.71 5.86 23.34
CA ASP A 356 12.37 5.72 24.75
C ASP A 356 10.91 6.12 25.07
N LYS A 357 10.35 7.07 24.30
CA LYS A 357 8.94 7.49 24.46
C LYS A 357 7.95 6.40 24.08
N MET A 358 8.30 5.53 23.12
CA MET A 358 7.47 4.42 22.65
C MET A 358 7.88 3.08 23.28
N ALA A 359 8.61 3.11 24.40
CA ALA A 359 8.92 1.91 25.15
C ALA A 359 7.63 1.24 25.63
N PRO A 360 7.55 -0.11 25.63
CA PRO A 360 6.36 -0.81 26.12
C PRO A 360 5.99 -0.44 27.56
N ASP A 361 6.97 -0.08 28.39
CA ASP A 361 6.76 0.34 29.78
C ASP A 361 6.04 1.69 29.87
N THR A 362 6.46 2.71 29.10
CA THR A 362 5.81 4.03 29.09
C THR A 362 4.40 3.97 28.51
N ILE A 363 4.18 3.11 27.50
CA ILE A 363 2.85 2.89 26.92
C ILE A 363 1.93 2.20 27.93
N VAL A 364 2.41 1.17 28.66
CA VAL A 364 1.61 0.52 29.71
C VAL A 364 1.27 1.50 30.83
N ASP A 365 2.23 2.32 31.28
CA ASP A 365 2.04 3.36 32.30
C ASP A 365 0.97 4.38 31.88
N PHE A 366 0.95 4.80 30.62
CA PHE A 366 -0.08 5.68 30.09
C PHE A 366 -1.44 4.98 29.96
N LEU A 367 -1.46 3.75 29.43
CA LEU A 367 -2.70 3.02 29.20
C LEU A 367 -3.39 2.66 30.52
N HIS A 368 -2.70 2.63 31.67
CA HIS A 368 -3.29 2.33 32.97
C HIS A 368 -4.55 3.13 33.33
N SER A 369 -4.75 4.33 32.76
CA SER A 369 -5.98 5.10 32.91
C SER A 369 -7.19 4.50 32.17
N PHE A 370 -6.96 3.58 31.23
CA PHE A 370 -7.96 2.96 30.35
C PHE A 370 -7.94 1.42 30.48
N PRO A 371 -8.87 0.82 31.26
CA PRO A 371 -8.77 -0.57 31.68
C PRO A 371 -8.88 -1.62 30.57
N LEU A 372 -9.59 -1.36 29.47
CA LEU A 372 -9.70 -2.30 28.35
C LEU A 372 -8.48 -2.18 27.41
N ALA A 373 -8.01 -0.96 27.20
CA ALA A 373 -6.85 -0.68 26.34
C ALA A 373 -5.57 -1.36 26.86
N VAL A 374 -5.33 -1.35 28.18
CA VAL A 374 -4.17 -2.05 28.78
C VAL A 374 -4.21 -3.54 28.47
N VAL A 375 -5.40 -4.16 28.58
CA VAL A 375 -5.56 -5.60 28.34
C VAL A 375 -5.24 -5.93 26.89
N PHE A 376 -5.82 -5.21 25.93
CA PHE A 376 -5.55 -5.44 24.51
C PHE A 376 -4.07 -5.23 24.15
N TYR A 377 -3.44 -4.20 24.70
CA TYR A 377 -2.02 -3.95 24.46
C TYR A 377 -1.14 -5.04 25.07
N LEU A 378 -1.41 -5.48 26.29
CA LEU A 378 -0.69 -6.59 26.92
C LEU A 378 -0.92 -7.93 26.21
N GLU A 379 -2.14 -8.20 25.72
CA GLU A 379 -2.43 -9.37 24.88
C GLU A 379 -1.57 -9.37 23.61
N PHE A 380 -1.44 -8.22 22.95
CA PHE A 380 -0.55 -8.05 21.81
C PHE A 380 0.92 -8.31 22.18
N LEU A 381 1.41 -7.74 23.29
CA LEU A 381 2.79 -7.92 23.74
C LEU A 381 3.10 -9.40 24.09
N VAL A 382 2.15 -10.10 24.71
CA VAL A 382 2.31 -11.47 25.19
C VAL A 382 2.11 -12.51 24.07
N PHE A 383 1.03 -12.42 23.30
CA PHE A 383 0.68 -13.44 22.32
C PHE A 383 1.29 -13.19 20.94
N GLN A 384 1.31 -11.94 20.47
CA GLN A 384 1.82 -11.61 19.14
C GLN A 384 3.32 -11.33 19.15
N LYS A 385 3.79 -10.39 19.99
CA LYS A 385 5.23 -10.08 20.10
C LYS A 385 6.03 -11.10 20.93
N LYS A 386 5.37 -11.94 21.73
CA LYS A 386 5.99 -13.00 22.56
C LYS A 386 7.14 -12.50 23.45
N LEU A 387 7.00 -11.30 24.01
CA LEU A 387 8.02 -10.73 24.89
C LEU A 387 8.21 -11.58 26.15
N GLN A 388 9.47 -11.88 26.48
CA GLN A 388 9.83 -12.76 27.60
C GLN A 388 9.97 -12.02 28.95
N ARG A 389 9.33 -10.86 29.11
CA ARG A 389 9.42 -10.07 30.36
C ARG A 389 8.33 -10.49 31.35
N GLU A 390 8.75 -11.03 32.50
CA GLU A 390 7.85 -11.54 33.56
C GLU A 390 6.79 -10.53 34.04
N LYS A 391 7.14 -9.24 34.02
CA LYS A 391 6.25 -8.15 34.45
C LYS A 391 4.94 -8.10 33.66
N TYR A 392 4.98 -8.23 32.33
CA TYR A 392 3.80 -8.07 31.48
C TYR A 392 2.83 -9.24 31.63
N HIS A 393 3.34 -10.47 31.67
CA HIS A 393 2.52 -11.68 31.86
C HIS A 393 1.87 -11.68 33.25
N THR A 394 2.62 -11.29 34.30
CA THR A 394 2.06 -11.16 35.65
C THR A 394 0.99 -10.07 35.68
N HIS A 395 1.23 -8.93 35.02
CA HIS A 395 0.29 -7.82 35.00
C HIS A 395 -1.01 -8.18 34.27
N LEU A 396 -0.91 -8.81 33.09
CA LEU A 396 -2.06 -9.31 32.33
C LEU A 396 -2.87 -10.33 33.14
N ALA A 397 -2.20 -11.27 33.81
CA ALA A 397 -2.88 -12.26 34.64
C ALA A 397 -3.63 -11.63 35.82
N VAL A 398 -3.08 -10.57 36.43
CA VAL A 398 -3.76 -9.80 37.48
C VAL A 398 -4.98 -9.07 36.92
N LEU A 399 -4.88 -8.44 35.75
CA LEU A 399 -6.01 -7.76 35.11
C LEU A 399 -7.14 -8.73 34.74
N TYR A 400 -6.81 -9.91 34.21
CA TYR A 400 -7.81 -10.95 33.96
C TYR A 400 -8.47 -11.44 35.24
N LEU A 401 -7.70 -11.64 36.31
CA LEU A 401 -8.26 -11.98 37.63
C LEU A 401 -9.22 -10.88 38.09
N ASP A 402 -8.79 -9.62 38.11
CA ASP A 402 -9.59 -8.49 38.57
C ASP A 402 -10.84 -8.28 37.69
N HIS A 403 -10.79 -8.58 36.39
CA HIS A 403 -11.96 -8.59 35.51
C HIS A 403 -12.96 -9.69 35.89
N VAL A 404 -12.48 -10.91 36.15
CA VAL A 404 -13.32 -12.02 36.67
C VAL A 404 -13.91 -11.67 38.04
N LEU A 405 -13.19 -10.93 38.89
CA LEU A 405 -13.70 -10.45 40.19
C LEU A 405 -14.89 -9.51 40.01
N LYS A 406 -14.79 -8.54 39.10
CA LYS A 406 -15.86 -7.58 38.82
C LYS A 406 -17.11 -8.31 38.36
N LEU A 407 -16.96 -9.19 37.37
CA LEU A 407 -18.08 -9.98 36.84
C LEU A 407 -18.74 -10.87 37.90
N GLN A 408 -17.99 -11.45 38.84
CA GLN A 408 -18.56 -12.27 39.91
C GLN A 408 -19.31 -11.45 40.98
N LYS A 409 -18.94 -10.18 41.18
CA LYS A 409 -19.62 -9.28 42.11
C LYS A 409 -20.92 -8.73 41.51
N ASP A 410 -20.97 -8.59 40.19
CA ASP A 410 -22.15 -8.15 39.46
C ASP A 410 -23.12 -9.34 39.28
N SER A 411 -24.09 -9.45 40.19
CA SER A 411 -25.06 -10.56 40.26
C SER A 411 -26.00 -10.69 39.05
N THR A 412 -25.90 -9.79 38.07
CA THR A 412 -26.72 -9.72 36.85
C THR A 412 -26.03 -10.30 35.61
N THR A 413 -24.77 -10.71 35.70
CA THR A 413 -24.00 -11.19 34.55
C THR A 413 -24.32 -12.65 34.20
N PRO A 414 -24.46 -13.00 32.90
CA PRO A 414 -24.67 -14.38 32.48
C PRO A 414 -23.47 -15.26 32.82
N SER A 415 -23.70 -16.49 33.33
CA SER A 415 -22.64 -17.46 33.65
C SER A 415 -21.67 -17.70 32.48
N GLU A 416 -22.17 -17.65 31.24
CA GLU A 416 -21.36 -17.82 30.03
C GLU A 416 -20.26 -16.77 29.88
N THR A 417 -20.53 -15.51 30.27
CA THR A 417 -19.53 -14.43 30.19
C THR A 417 -18.41 -14.61 31.21
N ILE A 418 -18.73 -15.15 32.40
CA ILE A 418 -17.76 -15.51 33.43
C ILE A 418 -16.91 -16.68 32.95
N ASP A 419 -17.51 -17.67 32.30
CA ASP A 419 -16.79 -18.84 31.77
C ASP A 419 -15.84 -18.47 30.62
N ILE A 420 -16.22 -17.53 29.76
CA ILE A 420 -15.35 -16.96 28.72
C ILE A 420 -14.18 -16.19 29.36
N ALA A 421 -14.44 -15.35 30.36
CA ALA A 421 -13.37 -14.62 31.05
C ALA A 421 -12.38 -15.58 31.76
N ARG A 422 -12.92 -16.64 32.39
CA ARG A 422 -12.10 -17.68 33.02
C ARG A 422 -11.33 -18.52 32.00
N SER A 423 -11.89 -18.81 30.83
CA SER A 423 -11.20 -19.57 29.78
C SER A 423 -10.01 -18.78 29.21
N LYS A 424 -10.16 -17.46 29.01
CA LYS A 424 -9.05 -16.57 28.63
C LYS A 424 -7.92 -16.59 29.67
N LEU A 425 -8.26 -16.50 30.96
CA LEU A 425 -7.28 -16.61 32.03
C LEU A 425 -6.57 -17.97 32.02
N ARG A 426 -7.31 -19.09 31.91
CA ARG A 426 -6.72 -20.43 31.84
C ARG A 426 -5.78 -20.58 30.64
N HIS A 427 -6.16 -20.05 29.49
CA HIS A 427 -5.34 -20.07 28.28
C HIS A 427 -4.00 -19.36 28.53
N LEU A 428 -4.02 -18.15 29.10
CA LEU A 428 -2.79 -17.43 29.46
C LEU A 428 -1.91 -18.23 30.43
N LEU A 429 -2.50 -18.82 31.47
CA LEU A 429 -1.76 -19.58 32.50
C LEU A 429 -1.16 -20.89 31.96
N GLN A 430 -1.76 -21.48 30.93
CA GLN A 430 -1.25 -22.68 30.27
C GLN A 430 -0.11 -22.36 29.30
N VAL A 431 -0.29 -21.30 28.50
CA VAL A 431 0.64 -20.91 27.42
C VAL A 431 1.90 -20.24 27.94
N SER A 432 1.79 -19.40 28.98
CA SER A 432 2.93 -18.68 29.55
C SER A 432 3.48 -19.38 30.79
N ASP A 433 4.80 -19.32 30.96
CA ASP A 433 5.51 -19.74 32.18
C ASP A 433 6.11 -18.54 32.94
N LEU A 434 6.00 -17.33 32.39
CA LEU A 434 6.74 -16.16 32.84
C LEU A 434 5.90 -15.25 33.73
N TYR A 435 5.31 -15.76 34.80
CA TYR A 435 4.55 -14.94 35.74
C TYR A 435 4.79 -15.33 37.19
N ARG A 436 4.50 -14.40 38.10
CA ARG A 436 4.60 -14.65 39.55
C ARG A 436 3.48 -15.55 40.05
N VAL A 437 3.72 -16.85 40.01
CA VAL A 437 2.75 -17.88 40.39
C VAL A 437 2.21 -17.69 41.80
N GLN A 438 3.06 -17.31 42.76
CA GLN A 438 2.66 -17.13 44.17
C GLN A 438 1.66 -15.98 44.38
N LEU A 439 1.83 -14.87 43.65
CA LEU A 439 0.95 -13.70 43.75
C LEU A 439 -0.45 -14.01 43.20
N ILE A 440 -0.48 -14.64 42.03
CA ILE A 440 -1.72 -15.04 41.34
C ILE A 440 -2.44 -16.13 42.15
N LEU A 441 -1.70 -17.09 42.72
CA LEU A 441 -2.25 -18.15 43.55
C LEU A 441 -2.91 -17.62 44.83
N GLY A 442 -2.31 -16.61 45.49
CA GLY A 442 -2.91 -15.96 46.65
C GLY A 442 -4.31 -15.43 46.33
N LYS A 443 -4.42 -14.62 45.28
CA LYS A 443 -5.70 -14.06 44.81
C LYS A 443 -6.67 -15.13 44.31
N ALA A 444 -6.21 -16.13 43.57
CA ALA A 444 -7.08 -17.19 43.02
C ALA A 444 -7.68 -18.10 44.12
N ARG A 445 -6.95 -18.31 45.23
CA ARG A 445 -7.43 -19.09 46.38
C ARG A 445 -8.54 -18.40 47.14
N GLU A 446 -8.45 -17.09 47.32
CA GLU A 446 -9.50 -16.28 47.95
C GLU A 446 -10.83 -16.37 47.19
N MET A 447 -10.76 -16.59 45.88
CA MET A 447 -11.91 -16.57 44.96
C MET A 447 -12.48 -17.93 44.59
N ASN A 448 -12.01 -19.01 45.22
CA ASN A 448 -12.42 -20.39 44.91
C ASN A 448 -12.28 -20.78 43.42
N MET A 449 -11.30 -20.20 42.70
CA MET A 449 -11.01 -20.52 41.30
C MET A 449 -10.20 -21.82 41.21
N HIS A 450 -10.87 -22.95 41.41
CA HIS A 450 -10.24 -24.25 41.62
C HIS A 450 -9.48 -24.78 40.40
N ALA A 451 -9.98 -24.55 39.17
CA ALA A 451 -9.32 -25.03 37.96
C ALA A 451 -8.01 -24.26 37.69
N GLU A 452 -8.05 -22.95 37.86
CA GLU A 452 -6.91 -22.06 37.72
C GLU A 452 -5.87 -22.33 38.82
N CYS A 453 -6.31 -22.56 40.07
CA CYS A 453 -5.42 -23.00 41.15
C CYS A 453 -4.70 -24.31 40.81
N ALA A 454 -5.39 -25.29 40.23
CA ALA A 454 -4.76 -26.57 39.85
C ALA A 454 -3.65 -26.37 38.80
N ILE A 455 -3.87 -25.50 37.82
CA ILE A 455 -2.85 -25.13 36.82
C ILE A 455 -1.65 -24.47 37.50
N LEU A 456 -1.88 -23.49 38.38
CA LEU A 456 -0.83 -22.77 39.11
C LEU A 456 0.01 -23.70 40.01
N TYR A 457 -0.63 -24.58 40.78
CA TYR A 457 0.08 -25.59 41.59
C TYR A 457 0.88 -26.56 40.72
N GLY A 458 0.41 -26.86 39.51
CA GLY A 458 1.17 -27.64 38.55
C GLY A 458 2.43 -26.97 38.03
N LYS A 459 2.41 -25.64 37.88
CA LYS A 459 3.60 -24.85 37.53
C LYS A 459 4.58 -24.71 38.70
N LEU A 460 4.09 -24.73 39.95
CA LEU A 460 4.93 -24.78 41.16
C LEU A 460 5.52 -26.17 41.46
N GLU A 461 5.25 -27.18 40.61
CA GLU A 461 5.60 -28.59 40.82
C GLU A 461 4.99 -29.22 42.10
N GLU A 462 4.02 -28.53 42.73
CA GLU A 462 3.23 -29.04 43.85
C GLU A 462 2.05 -29.90 43.34
N HIS A 463 2.38 -30.98 42.63
CA HIS A 463 1.39 -31.81 41.93
C HIS A 463 0.37 -32.48 42.86
N ASP A 464 0.73 -32.79 44.10
CA ASP A 464 -0.20 -33.36 45.10
C ASP A 464 -1.38 -32.41 45.37
N LYS A 465 -1.10 -31.12 45.62
CA LYS A 465 -2.14 -30.11 45.84
C LYS A 465 -2.98 -29.88 44.58
N ALA A 466 -2.36 -29.85 43.41
CA ALA A 466 -3.07 -29.71 42.14
C ALA A 466 -4.06 -30.87 41.89
N LEU A 467 -3.62 -32.11 42.07
CA LEU A 467 -4.43 -33.30 41.89
C LEU A 467 -5.53 -33.41 42.95
N LYS A 468 -5.26 -33.04 44.21
CA LYS A 468 -6.29 -32.94 45.26
C LYS A 468 -7.41 -31.98 44.89
N ILE A 469 -7.08 -30.84 44.25
CA ILE A 469 -8.09 -29.88 43.80
C ILE A 469 -8.92 -30.45 42.63
N LEU A 470 -8.29 -31.08 41.64
CA LEU A 470 -8.98 -31.69 40.51
C LEU A 470 -9.92 -32.83 40.95
N VAL A 471 -9.44 -33.70 41.83
CA VAL A 471 -10.17 -34.90 42.28
C VAL A 471 -11.26 -34.54 43.30
N HIS A 472 -10.93 -33.80 44.36
CA HIS A 472 -11.89 -33.60 45.46
C HIS A 472 -12.78 -32.38 45.27
N LYS A 473 -12.26 -31.28 44.70
CA LYS A 473 -13.04 -30.04 44.55
C LYS A 473 -13.80 -29.99 43.22
N LEU A 474 -13.12 -30.30 42.11
CA LEU A 474 -13.71 -30.26 40.77
C LEU A 474 -14.40 -31.56 40.37
N LYS A 475 -14.02 -32.70 40.97
CA LYS A 475 -14.52 -34.05 40.65
C LYS A 475 -14.38 -34.44 39.18
N ASP A 476 -13.39 -33.85 38.50
CA ASP A 476 -13.08 -34.15 37.11
C ASP A 476 -11.90 -35.13 37.04
N TYR A 477 -12.24 -36.41 37.03
CA TYR A 477 -11.26 -37.51 36.99
C TYR A 477 -10.53 -37.59 35.65
N GLY A 478 -11.21 -37.23 34.55
CA GLY A 478 -10.61 -37.19 33.22
C GLY A 478 -9.58 -36.08 33.10
N ALA A 479 -9.88 -34.89 33.64
CA ALA A 479 -8.91 -33.80 33.70
C ALA A 479 -7.69 -34.16 34.57
N ALA A 480 -7.86 -34.90 35.66
CA ALA A 480 -6.75 -35.36 36.50
C ALA A 480 -5.81 -36.34 35.77
N GLU A 481 -6.36 -37.26 34.96
CA GLU A 481 -5.56 -38.14 34.11
C GLU A 481 -4.83 -37.37 33.00
N ASN A 482 -5.53 -36.46 32.33
CA ASN A 482 -4.96 -35.61 31.29
C ASN A 482 -3.84 -34.71 31.85
N TYR A 483 -4.00 -34.18 33.05
CA TYR A 483 -2.96 -33.41 33.73
C TYR A 483 -1.69 -34.26 33.96
N CYS A 484 -1.83 -35.51 34.39
CA CYS A 484 -0.70 -36.43 34.55
C CYS A 484 0.00 -36.74 33.21
N LEU A 485 -0.73 -36.70 32.10
CA LEU A 485 -0.18 -36.92 30.76
C LEU A 485 0.56 -35.69 30.23
N VAL A 486 -0.04 -34.51 30.34
CA VAL A 486 0.51 -33.25 29.82
C VAL A 486 1.77 -32.84 30.59
N ASN A 487 1.78 -33.05 31.92
CA ASN A 487 2.92 -32.65 32.76
C ASN A 487 4.01 -33.74 32.86
N ALA A 488 3.88 -34.85 32.14
CA ALA A 488 4.87 -35.93 32.13
C ALA A 488 6.09 -35.58 31.25
N LYS A 489 7.15 -35.05 31.87
CA LYS A 489 8.45 -34.82 31.20
C LYS A 489 9.10 -36.13 30.72
N ASP A 490 9.07 -37.16 31.58
CA ASP A 490 9.70 -38.46 31.37
C ASP A 490 8.78 -39.62 31.75
N ALA A 491 9.06 -40.83 31.25
CA ALA A 491 8.35 -42.05 31.66
C ALA A 491 8.44 -42.31 33.18
N VAL A 492 9.56 -41.97 33.82
CA VAL A 492 9.73 -42.10 35.28
C VAL A 492 8.88 -41.05 36.01
N TYR A 493 8.84 -39.82 35.50
CA TYR A 493 8.05 -38.74 36.07
C TYR A 493 6.55 -39.02 35.94
N LYS A 494 6.14 -39.53 34.77
CA LYS A 494 4.77 -40.03 34.49
C LYS A 494 4.33 -41.05 35.53
N ARG A 495 5.16 -42.08 35.79
CA ARG A 495 4.89 -43.09 36.83
C ARG A 495 4.69 -42.45 38.20
N LYS A 496 5.56 -41.50 38.59
CA LYS A 496 5.44 -40.78 39.86
C LYS A 496 4.13 -39.99 39.97
N LEU A 497 3.73 -39.27 38.91
CA LEU A 497 2.48 -38.50 38.89
C LEU A 497 1.25 -39.41 39.03
N PHE A 498 1.22 -40.54 38.32
CA PHE A 498 0.13 -41.51 38.46
C PHE A 498 0.10 -42.17 39.83
N HIS A 499 1.26 -42.41 40.47
CA HIS A 499 1.31 -42.85 41.86
C HIS A 499 0.75 -41.79 42.82
N ILE A 500 1.04 -40.51 42.59
CA ILE A 500 0.47 -39.41 43.39
C ILE A 500 -1.05 -39.37 43.18
N LEU A 501 -1.53 -39.44 41.93
CA LEU A 501 -2.97 -39.47 41.63
C LEU A 501 -3.67 -40.65 42.33
N LEU A 502 -3.07 -41.83 42.29
CA LEU A 502 -3.59 -43.00 42.99
C LEU A 502 -3.60 -42.78 44.51
N SER A 503 -2.55 -42.18 45.08
CA SER A 503 -2.52 -41.86 46.51
C SER A 503 -3.59 -40.84 46.91
N VAL A 504 -3.91 -39.89 46.02
CA VAL A 504 -5.00 -38.91 46.24
C VAL A 504 -6.36 -39.59 46.19
N TYR A 505 -6.58 -40.54 45.28
CA TYR A 505 -7.82 -41.32 45.25
C TYR A 505 -8.01 -42.21 46.49
N LEU A 506 -6.91 -42.67 47.09
CA LEU A 506 -6.90 -43.59 48.23
C LEU A 506 -6.69 -42.88 49.59
N ASP A 507 -6.59 -41.55 49.62
CA ASP A 507 -6.31 -40.79 50.84
C ASP A 507 -7.44 -40.98 51.88
N PRO A 508 -7.13 -41.51 53.08
CA PRO A 508 -8.13 -41.81 54.12
C PRO A 508 -8.76 -40.57 54.75
N SER A 509 -8.22 -39.38 54.50
CA SER A 509 -8.60 -38.11 55.15
C SER A 509 -9.92 -37.51 54.64
N TYR A 510 -10.52 -38.05 53.57
CA TYR A 510 -11.70 -37.46 52.92
C TYR A 510 -12.97 -38.32 53.08
N GLU A 511 -14.08 -37.65 53.41
CA GLU A 511 -15.35 -38.22 53.90
C GLU A 511 -16.15 -39.09 52.90
N ARG A 512 -15.73 -39.20 51.63
CA ARG A 512 -16.49 -39.89 50.57
C ARG A 512 -15.65 -40.89 49.78
N ARG A 513 -15.15 -41.92 50.47
CA ARG A 513 -14.34 -43.00 49.89
C ARG A 513 -15.04 -43.77 48.77
N ASP A 514 -16.33 -44.04 48.92
CA ASP A 514 -17.06 -44.94 48.01
C ASP A 514 -17.18 -44.42 46.57
N ILE A 515 -17.15 -43.11 46.37
CA ILE A 515 -17.25 -42.47 45.06
C ILE A 515 -15.91 -42.50 44.31
N LEU A 516 -14.78 -42.56 45.03
CA LEU A 516 -13.43 -42.51 44.47
C LEU A 516 -12.86 -43.91 44.14
N ILE A 517 -13.46 -44.97 44.67
CA ILE A 517 -13.05 -46.36 44.41
C ILE A 517 -13.20 -46.75 42.92
N PRO A 518 -14.34 -46.49 42.23
CA PRO A 518 -14.48 -46.85 40.82
C PRO A 518 -13.48 -46.12 39.89
N PRO A 519 -13.25 -44.79 40.03
CA PRO A 519 -12.20 -44.09 39.29
C PRO A 519 -10.78 -44.64 39.57
N ALA A 520 -10.47 -45.00 40.82
CA ALA A 520 -9.18 -45.60 41.16
C ALA A 520 -8.96 -46.95 40.47
N ILE A 521 -10.02 -47.79 40.39
CA ILE A 521 -9.97 -49.08 39.69
C ILE A 521 -9.86 -48.87 38.18
N ALA A 522 -10.59 -47.90 37.61
CA ALA A 522 -10.50 -47.54 36.20
C ALA A 522 -9.08 -47.08 35.85
N LEU A 523 -8.46 -46.26 36.70
CA LEU A 523 -7.08 -45.82 36.54
C LEU A 523 -6.09 -46.99 36.62
N LEU A 524 -6.26 -47.92 37.57
CA LEU A 524 -5.41 -49.12 37.69
C LEU A 524 -5.52 -50.03 36.45
N ASN A 525 -6.72 -50.13 35.87
CA ASN A 525 -6.96 -50.94 34.68
C ASN A 525 -6.60 -50.22 33.37
N SER A 526 -6.34 -48.91 33.42
CA SER A 526 -5.93 -48.08 32.28
C SER A 526 -4.63 -48.57 31.63
N ASN A 527 -4.57 -48.50 30.31
CA ASN A 527 -3.35 -48.80 29.53
C ASN A 527 -2.31 -47.69 29.62
N VAL A 528 -2.73 -46.49 30.05
CA VAL A 528 -1.97 -45.25 29.93
C VAL A 528 -1.13 -44.98 31.17
N ALA A 529 -1.61 -45.43 32.33
CA ALA A 529 -0.92 -45.31 33.60
C ALA A 529 0.06 -46.48 33.79
N GLU A 530 1.35 -46.16 33.87
CA GLU A 530 2.36 -47.13 34.26
C GLU A 530 2.56 -47.06 35.77
N PHE A 531 2.39 -48.19 36.44
CA PHE A 531 2.57 -48.30 37.88
C PHE A 531 3.72 -49.24 38.21
N ASP A 532 4.45 -48.91 39.28
CA ASP A 532 5.25 -49.89 40.00
C ASP A 532 4.32 -50.78 40.83
N SER A 533 4.19 -52.04 40.42
CA SER A 533 3.28 -53.01 41.03
C SER A 533 3.53 -53.19 42.52
N ILE A 534 4.77 -53.07 42.98
CA ILE A 534 5.13 -53.25 44.40
C ILE A 534 4.62 -52.06 45.23
N LYS A 535 4.83 -50.84 44.73
CA LYS A 535 4.36 -49.63 45.42
C LYS A 535 2.84 -49.51 45.43
N VAL A 536 2.17 -49.93 44.35
CA VAL A 536 0.70 -49.98 44.35
C VAL A 536 0.19 -50.93 45.42
N LEU A 537 0.76 -52.13 45.54
CA LEU A 537 0.37 -53.09 46.59
C LEU A 537 0.54 -52.53 48.01
N GLN A 538 1.54 -51.69 48.25
CA GLN A 538 1.77 -51.02 49.54
C GLN A 538 0.78 -49.88 49.81
N LEU A 539 0.26 -49.23 48.76
CA LEU A 539 -0.69 -48.11 48.87
C LEU A 539 -2.15 -48.57 48.93
N LEU A 540 -2.43 -49.82 48.56
CA LEU A 540 -3.78 -50.35 48.51
C LEU A 540 -4.35 -50.58 49.92
N PRO A 541 -5.60 -50.15 50.19
CA PRO A 541 -6.23 -50.41 51.47
C PRO A 541 -6.50 -51.90 51.72
N GLU A 542 -6.38 -52.34 52.97
CA GLU A 542 -6.57 -53.74 53.38
C GLU A 542 -8.01 -54.26 53.17
N HIS A 543 -8.99 -53.36 53.02
CA HIS A 543 -10.41 -53.72 52.87
C HIS A 543 -10.83 -54.09 51.43
N TRP A 544 -9.92 -54.02 50.45
CA TRP A 544 -10.23 -54.36 49.06
C TRP A 544 -10.17 -55.87 48.80
N SER A 545 -11.21 -56.42 48.17
CA SER A 545 -11.19 -57.83 47.77
C SER A 545 -10.28 -58.04 46.55
N VAL A 546 -9.55 -59.16 46.56
CA VAL A 546 -8.64 -59.54 45.46
C VAL A 546 -9.38 -59.66 44.12
N SER A 547 -10.67 -59.98 44.14
CA SER A 547 -11.54 -60.06 42.96
C SER A 547 -11.57 -58.76 42.15
N ILE A 548 -11.60 -57.61 42.84
CA ILE A 548 -11.63 -56.28 42.21
C ILE A 548 -10.30 -55.94 41.54
N LEU A 549 -9.20 -56.42 42.12
CA LEU A 549 -7.83 -56.19 41.64
C LEU A 549 -7.35 -57.24 40.65
N SER A 550 -8.11 -58.31 40.42
CA SER A 550 -7.71 -59.49 39.63
C SER A 550 -7.22 -59.14 38.22
N HIS A 551 -7.87 -58.17 37.56
CA HIS A 551 -7.48 -57.71 36.23
C HIS A 551 -6.13 -56.98 36.24
N PHE A 552 -5.95 -56.03 37.16
CA PHE A 552 -4.70 -55.31 37.37
C PHE A 552 -3.54 -56.25 37.74
N LEU A 553 -3.76 -57.17 38.69
CA LEU A 553 -2.73 -58.12 39.15
C LEU A 553 -2.33 -59.08 38.03
N SER A 554 -3.30 -59.67 37.33
CA SER A 554 -3.03 -60.56 36.19
C SER A 554 -2.19 -59.87 35.12
N ARG A 555 -2.54 -58.61 34.81
CA ARG A 555 -1.81 -57.80 33.85
C ARG A 555 -0.40 -57.44 34.32
N SER A 556 -0.28 -56.97 35.56
CA SER A 556 1.00 -56.56 36.15
C SER A 556 1.99 -57.72 36.23
N ILE A 557 1.54 -58.89 36.67
CA ILE A 557 2.36 -60.11 36.73
C ILE A 557 2.79 -60.53 35.33
N ARG A 558 1.86 -60.58 34.37
CA ARG A 558 2.20 -60.92 32.96
C ARG A 558 3.24 -59.94 32.40
N ARG A 559 3.08 -58.64 32.64
CA ARG A 559 4.02 -57.61 32.18
C ARG A 559 5.41 -57.77 32.82
N SER A 560 5.47 -58.06 34.11
CA SER A 560 6.73 -58.30 34.83
C SER A 560 7.46 -59.54 34.29
N ILE A 561 6.74 -60.65 34.11
CA ILE A 561 7.29 -61.89 33.53
C ILE A 561 7.78 -61.63 32.10
N ASN A 562 7.00 -60.93 31.28
CA ASN A 562 7.38 -60.60 29.92
C ASN A 562 8.65 -59.74 29.89
N ASN A 563 8.71 -58.67 30.69
CA ASN A 563 9.89 -57.81 30.78
C ASN A 563 11.14 -58.60 31.21
N SER A 564 11.00 -59.50 32.19
CA SER A 564 12.09 -60.38 32.62
C SER A 564 12.59 -61.29 31.48
N ARG A 565 11.67 -61.92 30.75
CA ARG A 565 12.00 -62.76 29.58
C ARG A 565 12.68 -61.96 28.47
N THR A 566 12.13 -60.80 28.10
CA THR A 566 12.71 -59.93 27.07
C THR A 566 14.10 -59.44 27.46
N LYS A 567 14.29 -59.00 28.71
CA LYS A 567 15.61 -58.59 29.21
C LYS A 567 16.61 -59.75 29.23
N ASN A 568 16.16 -60.96 29.50
CA ASN A 568 17.01 -62.14 29.40
C ASN A 568 17.42 -62.43 27.94
N ILE A 569 16.50 -62.27 26.98
CA ILE A 569 16.81 -62.40 25.54
C ILE A 569 17.81 -61.32 25.12
N GLU A 570 17.56 -60.05 25.44
CA GLU A 570 18.49 -58.94 25.16
C GLU A 570 19.89 -59.22 25.74
N ARG A 571 19.93 -59.66 27.01
CA ARG A 571 21.19 -60.05 27.66
C ARG A 571 21.89 -61.20 26.93
N MET A 572 21.14 -62.19 26.46
CA MET A 572 21.73 -63.34 25.77
C MET A 572 22.22 -62.96 24.37
N LEU A 573 21.50 -62.08 23.65
CA LEU A 573 21.93 -61.54 22.36
C LEU A 573 23.21 -60.72 22.51
N ALA A 574 23.27 -59.80 23.47
CA ALA A 574 24.49 -59.03 23.77
C ALA A 574 25.66 -59.95 24.16
N ARG A 575 25.39 -61.04 24.88
CA ARG A 575 26.40 -62.07 25.18
C ARG A 575 26.88 -62.77 23.91
N CYS A 576 26.00 -63.13 22.99
CA CYS A 576 26.35 -63.75 21.71
C CYS A 576 27.21 -62.83 20.84
N GLU A 577 26.86 -61.55 20.74
CA GLU A 577 27.66 -60.54 20.02
C GLU A 577 29.06 -60.41 20.64
N ASN A 578 29.14 -60.32 21.97
CA ASN A 578 30.42 -60.25 22.68
C ASN A 578 31.27 -61.51 22.44
N LEU A 579 30.66 -62.70 22.46
CA LEU A 579 31.34 -63.95 22.13
C LEU A 579 31.84 -63.99 20.67
N SER A 580 31.02 -63.51 19.73
CA SER A 580 31.39 -63.42 18.31
C SER A 580 32.59 -62.49 18.09
N VAL A 581 32.57 -61.30 18.72
CA VAL A 581 33.69 -60.35 18.67
C VAL A 581 34.95 -60.95 19.28
N LYS A 582 34.84 -61.61 20.44
CA LYS A 582 35.97 -62.32 21.07
C LYS A 582 36.54 -63.42 20.17
N HIS A 583 35.68 -64.21 19.53
CA HIS A 583 36.11 -65.23 18.58
C HIS A 583 36.86 -64.61 17.39
N CYS A 584 36.36 -63.49 16.84
CA CYS A 584 37.04 -62.77 15.76
C CYS A 584 38.43 -62.28 16.20
N VAL A 585 38.55 -61.70 17.39
CA VAL A 585 39.85 -61.27 17.96
C VAL A 585 40.81 -62.44 18.09
N ILE A 586 40.36 -63.58 18.65
CA ILE A 586 41.18 -64.79 18.78
C ILE A 586 41.62 -65.29 17.40
N SER A 587 40.71 -65.32 16.42
CA SER A 587 41.03 -65.75 15.05
C SER A 587 42.11 -64.89 14.41
N LEU A 588 42.04 -63.56 14.58
CA LEU A 588 43.05 -62.63 14.06
C LEU A 588 44.41 -62.76 14.78
N GLN A 589 44.41 -63.08 16.07
CA GLN A 589 45.64 -63.30 16.85
C GLN A 589 46.29 -64.66 16.59
N LYS A 590 45.52 -65.66 16.15
CA LYS A 590 46.01 -67.04 15.97
C LYS A 590 47.04 -67.19 14.85
N GLU A 591 46.98 -66.39 13.80
CA GLU A 591 47.89 -66.51 12.65
C GLU A 591 49.35 -66.18 13.06
N PRO A 592 50.29 -67.14 13.00
CA PRO A 592 51.69 -66.88 13.31
C PRO A 592 52.34 -66.10 12.17
N ILE A 593 53.25 -65.20 12.51
CA ILE A 593 54.07 -64.49 11.53
C ILE A 593 55.51 -64.93 11.71
N ILE A 594 56.11 -65.43 10.62
CA ILE A 594 57.53 -65.77 10.58
C ILE A 594 58.31 -64.49 10.22
N MET A 595 59.25 -64.11 11.07
CA MET A 595 60.19 -63.03 10.81
C MET A 595 61.46 -63.62 10.19
N THR A 596 61.75 -63.26 8.95
CA THR A 596 62.99 -63.60 8.25
C THR A 596 63.83 -62.33 8.08
N ASP A 597 65.15 -62.46 7.96
CA ASP A 597 66.08 -61.32 7.85
C ASP A 597 65.81 -60.44 6.60
N ASP A 598 65.21 -61.02 5.56
CA ASP A 598 64.80 -60.32 4.34
C ASP A 598 63.52 -59.47 4.50
N ARG A 599 62.83 -59.59 5.63
CA ARG A 599 61.54 -58.92 5.82
C ARG A 599 61.75 -57.45 6.16
N LEU A 600 61.30 -56.57 5.28
CA LEU A 600 61.47 -55.12 5.40
C LEU A 600 60.22 -54.46 5.99
N CYS A 601 60.41 -53.34 6.70
CA CYS A 601 59.32 -52.51 7.17
C CYS A 601 58.52 -51.93 5.98
N ALA A 602 57.19 -52.07 6.00
CA ALA A 602 56.33 -51.63 4.90
C ALA A 602 56.27 -50.09 4.69
N VAL A 603 56.80 -49.30 5.64
CA VAL A 603 56.83 -47.82 5.56
C VAL A 603 58.21 -47.31 5.13
N CYS A 604 59.28 -47.71 5.84
CA CYS A 604 60.64 -47.19 5.59
C CYS A 604 61.51 -48.12 4.71
N LYS A 605 61.04 -49.33 4.40
CA LYS A 605 61.75 -50.36 3.62
C LYS A 605 63.12 -50.77 4.17
N ARG A 606 63.39 -50.52 5.46
CA ARG A 606 64.59 -51.00 6.18
C ARG A 606 64.31 -52.33 6.87
N SER A 607 65.35 -53.15 7.08
CA SER A 607 65.27 -54.39 7.86
C SER A 607 65.01 -54.11 9.34
N PHE A 608 64.45 -55.09 10.04
CA PHE A 608 64.22 -55.02 11.49
C PHE A 608 65.50 -55.42 12.23
N SER A 609 66.17 -54.46 12.86
CA SER A 609 67.34 -54.71 13.70
C SER A 609 66.95 -55.14 15.12
N ASP A 610 65.82 -54.66 15.63
CA ASP A 610 65.29 -54.98 16.95
C ASP A 610 64.17 -56.04 16.88
N SER A 611 64.06 -56.87 17.92
CA SER A 611 63.00 -57.90 18.05
C SER A 611 61.60 -57.32 18.31
N THR A 612 61.46 -55.99 18.36
CA THR A 612 60.19 -55.30 18.63
C THR A 612 59.63 -54.69 17.34
N PHE A 613 58.42 -55.11 16.97
CA PHE A 613 57.73 -54.65 15.76
C PHE A 613 56.23 -54.55 15.99
N LEU A 614 55.57 -53.68 15.23
CA LEU A 614 54.12 -53.53 15.26
C LEU A 614 53.50 -54.32 14.11
N ARG A 615 52.53 -55.20 14.45
CA ARG A 615 51.69 -55.92 13.49
C ARG A 615 50.29 -55.32 13.47
N TYR A 616 49.83 -54.95 12.29
CA TYR A 616 48.43 -54.58 12.06
C TYR A 616 47.57 -55.83 11.75
N PRO A 617 46.24 -55.81 12.05
CA PRO A 617 45.33 -56.92 11.78
C PRO A 617 45.25 -57.41 10.32
N ASN A 618 45.71 -56.62 9.35
CA ASN A 618 45.83 -56.99 7.94
C ASN A 618 47.18 -57.66 7.58
N GLY A 619 48.01 -58.02 8.57
CA GLY A 619 49.28 -58.72 8.36
C GLY A 619 50.47 -57.82 7.99
N ILE A 620 50.28 -56.49 7.94
CA ILE A 620 51.34 -55.53 7.64
C ILE A 620 52.19 -55.28 8.90
N ILE A 621 53.51 -55.28 8.70
CA ILE A 621 54.49 -55.10 9.78
C ILE A 621 55.24 -53.79 9.58
N SER A 622 55.39 -53.04 10.66
CA SER A 622 56.12 -51.78 10.67
C SER A 622 56.96 -51.64 11.94
N HIS A 623 58.04 -50.86 11.86
CA HIS A 623 58.73 -50.40 13.07
C HIS A 623 57.77 -49.58 13.93
N ILE A 624 57.93 -49.66 15.25
CA ILE A 624 57.13 -48.89 16.22
C ILE A 624 57.20 -47.39 15.89
N HIS A 625 58.38 -46.88 15.53
CA HIS A 625 58.57 -45.47 15.17
C HIS A 625 57.99 -45.08 13.80
N CYS A 626 57.78 -46.04 12.89
CA CYS A 626 57.17 -45.76 11.58
C CYS A 626 55.64 -45.69 11.66
N ALA A 627 55.03 -46.19 12.73
CA ALA A 627 53.60 -46.15 12.97
C ALA A 627 53.21 -44.85 13.70
N LYS A 628 52.91 -43.78 12.94
CA LYS A 628 52.42 -42.51 13.51
C LYS A 628 51.15 -42.68 14.37
N ASN A 629 50.27 -43.61 13.99
CA ASN A 629 49.09 -44.00 14.75
C ASN A 629 49.01 -45.55 14.80
N PRO A 630 48.89 -46.16 15.99
CA PRO A 630 48.83 -47.63 16.14
C PRO A 630 47.51 -48.22 15.59
N ASN A 631 46.48 -47.39 15.42
CA ASN A 631 45.14 -47.81 15.01
C ASN A 631 44.85 -47.62 13.52
N ILE A 632 45.75 -46.97 12.78
CA ILE A 632 45.58 -46.71 11.34
C ILE A 632 46.77 -47.32 10.64
N CYS A 633 46.50 -48.20 9.67
CA CYS A 633 47.57 -48.76 8.85
C CYS A 633 48.21 -47.64 8.00
N PRO A 634 49.51 -47.37 8.12
CA PRO A 634 50.17 -46.31 7.35
C PRO A 634 50.24 -46.62 5.85
N VAL A 635 50.13 -47.90 5.48
CA VAL A 635 50.21 -48.37 4.08
C VAL A 635 48.86 -48.46 3.39
N THR A 636 47.83 -48.98 4.07
CA THR A 636 46.50 -49.19 3.47
C THR A 636 45.48 -48.14 3.86
N GLY A 637 45.79 -47.25 4.81
CA GLY A 637 44.86 -46.27 5.35
C GLY A 637 43.68 -46.86 6.14
N LYS A 638 43.60 -48.19 6.29
CA LYS A 638 42.52 -48.86 7.03
C LYS A 638 42.63 -48.54 8.52
N LEU A 639 41.51 -48.10 9.07
CA LEU A 639 41.36 -47.75 10.48
C LEU A 639 40.80 -48.97 11.23
N PHE A 640 41.59 -49.50 12.17
CA PHE A 640 41.28 -50.71 12.95
C PHE A 640 40.72 -50.39 14.34
N SER A 641 40.49 -49.10 14.65
CA SER A 641 39.80 -48.66 15.86
C SER A 641 38.33 -48.41 15.55
N LEU A 642 37.42 -49.21 16.10
CA LEU A 642 36.04 -48.74 16.23
C LEU A 642 36.07 -47.52 17.16
N LYS A 643 35.49 -46.38 16.75
CA LYS A 643 35.17 -45.31 17.70
C LYS A 643 34.44 -45.98 18.86
N LYS A 644 34.92 -45.80 20.09
CA LYS A 644 34.08 -46.06 21.27
C LYS A 644 32.86 -45.16 21.10
N SER A 645 31.74 -45.74 20.68
CA SER A 645 30.41 -45.17 20.85
C SER A 645 30.08 -45.15 22.33
#